data_AF-A0A6P6GAM8-F1
#
_entry.id   AF-A0A6P6GAM8-F1
#
_cell.length_a   1.000
_cell.length_b   1.000
_cell.length_c   1.000
_cell.angle_alpha   90.00
_cell.angle_beta   90.00
_cell.angle_gamma   90.00
#
_symmetry.space_group_name_H-M   'P 1'
#
loop_
_entity.id
_entity.type
_entity.pdbx_description
1 polymer ?
#
loop_
_entity_poly.entity_id
_entity_poly.type
_entity_poly.pdbx_seq_one_letter_code
_entity_poly.pdbx_strand_id
1 'polypeptide(L)'
;MDFSDGFVSKEHRELHRSASESADPLSVSPLQVSPKSPRSPKSPKSPKSPKVQAKHGKGSPLKHDKSACSSKFGSPKKGGSGGKGTWGGLLDMGDDYILDPNDPNYDSSEEYEQTNLKKEIRADFLDYKKKATIIVEEYFATDDITSTANELKEVNMPGYNYYFVKKLVSLAMDRHDKEKEMAAVLLSTLYANIIDPPQVYKGFSKLVDSADDLIVDIPDTVDVLALFIARAVVDDILPPAFLTKKIATLPKDSKGVEVLKRAEKGYLSAPLHAEIVERRWGGSKNKTVEDVKAKINNFLIEYVVSGDKKEACRCIKDLKLPFFHHEVVKRALIMAMERRQAEGRLLDLLKEAAEEGFINSSQISKGFSRMIDLVDDLSLDIPNAKKILQSLISKSASEGWLCASSLKSISPDSPGNRYLEDRVARIFKIKAQSIVQEYFMSGDIFEVSSCLESDNETCSAELNAIFVKRLITLAMDRKNREKEMASVLLSSLCFPPDDVVNGFVMLIESADDTALDNPIVVEDLAMFLARAVVDEVLAPQHLEEIGTQCLGQESIGNKVLQMAKSLLKARLSGERILRCWGGGGGGSNRPGWAVEDVKDKIGKLLEEFESGGDVREACRCIKELGMPFFHHEVVKKALVTIIEKKNKRLWVLLEQCYGSGLITMYQMTKGFGRVAESLDDLALDVPDAEKQFTHYVEQAKDAGWLDSSFSFSR
;
A
#
# COMPACT_ATOMS: atom_id res chain seq x y z
N MET A 1 24.97 39.76 49.94
CA MET A 1 24.30 40.99 50.42
C MET A 1 22.82 40.70 50.44
N ASP A 2 22.20 41.07 51.54
CA ASP A 2 20.84 40.75 51.98
C ASP A 2 19.69 41.34 51.14
N PHE A 3 18.48 40.89 51.51
CA PHE A 3 17.14 41.52 51.41
C PHE A 3 16.33 41.19 50.14
N SER A 4 15.28 40.33 50.23
CA SER A 4 13.91 40.54 50.78
C SER A 4 13.05 41.38 49.84
N ASP A 5 11.76 41.20 49.60
CA ASP A 5 10.71 40.22 49.88
C ASP A 5 9.50 40.69 49.04
N GLY A 6 8.54 39.83 48.70
CA GLY A 6 7.43 40.22 47.82
C GLY A 6 6.31 39.20 47.75
N PHE A 7 5.54 39.14 48.82
CA PHE A 7 4.36 38.29 49.10
C PHE A 7 3.30 38.23 47.98
N VAL A 8 2.76 37.03 47.74
CA VAL A 8 1.38 36.83 47.24
C VAL A 8 0.64 35.79 48.12
N SER A 9 -0.57 36.22 48.49
CA SER A 9 -1.70 35.68 49.26
C SER A 9 -1.80 34.20 49.72
N LYS A 10 -2.50 34.06 50.86
CA LYS A 10 -2.62 32.94 51.81
C LYS A 10 -3.70 31.89 51.50
N GLU A 11 -4.25 31.79 50.29
CA GLU A 11 -5.43 30.93 50.01
C GLU A 11 -5.17 29.67 49.16
N HIS A 12 -3.91 29.26 48.97
CA HIS A 12 -3.58 28.01 48.25
C HIS A 12 -2.80 26.97 49.07
N ARG A 13 -2.77 27.11 50.40
CA ARG A 13 -1.97 26.24 51.29
C ARG A 13 -2.76 25.20 52.09
N GLU A 14 -4.07 25.06 51.88
CA GLU A 14 -4.92 24.19 52.71
C GLU A 14 -5.56 22.97 52.03
N LEU A 15 -5.23 22.64 50.77
CA LEU A 15 -5.77 21.42 50.11
C LEU A 15 -4.74 20.30 49.82
N HIS A 16 -3.49 20.46 50.23
CA HIS A 16 -2.42 19.46 49.99
C HIS A 16 -1.87 18.79 51.26
N ARG A 17 -2.61 18.79 52.39
CA ARG A 17 -2.12 18.21 53.65
C ARG A 17 -3.06 17.21 54.33
N SER A 18 -3.82 16.44 53.55
CA SER A 18 -4.61 15.33 54.06
C SER A 18 -4.57 14.16 53.09
N ALA A 19 -3.63 13.24 53.32
CA ALA A 19 -3.63 11.81 52.96
C ALA A 19 -2.25 11.33 52.43
N SER A 20 -1.23 11.46 53.26
CA SER A 20 -0.02 10.65 53.16
C SER A 20 0.51 10.42 54.58
N GLU A 21 0.07 9.34 55.23
CA GLU A 21 0.81 8.61 56.27
C GLU A 21 -0.05 7.47 56.85
N SER A 22 0.24 6.23 56.48
CA SER A 22 0.49 5.13 57.42
C SER A 22 0.95 3.88 56.67
N ALA A 23 1.95 3.20 57.23
CA ALA A 23 2.82 2.22 56.59
C ALA A 23 2.42 0.74 56.87
N ASP A 24 2.82 -0.11 55.92
CA ASP A 24 3.10 -1.59 55.84
C ASP A 24 3.35 -2.43 57.12
N PRO A 25 3.51 -3.80 57.10
CA PRO A 25 3.06 -4.89 56.18
C PRO A 25 2.69 -6.27 56.87
N LEU A 26 2.31 -7.29 56.05
CA LEU A 26 2.31 -8.78 56.23
C LEU A 26 1.37 -9.51 57.26
N SER A 27 0.38 -10.29 56.75
CA SER A 27 0.22 -11.77 56.93
C SER A 27 -1.22 -12.31 56.64
N VAL A 28 -1.31 -13.38 55.81
CA VAL A 28 -2.19 -14.59 55.91
C VAL A 28 -3.72 -14.38 55.96
N SER A 29 -4.65 -15.00 55.21
CA SER A 29 -4.75 -16.04 54.16
C SER A 29 -6.20 -16.03 53.59
N PRO A 30 -6.51 -16.79 52.52
CA PRO A 30 -7.62 -16.52 51.60
C PRO A 30 -8.79 -17.52 51.68
N LEU A 31 -10.03 -17.05 51.51
CA LEU A 31 -11.27 -17.83 51.30
C LEU A 31 -12.33 -16.91 50.66
N GLN A 32 -13.29 -17.29 49.82
CA GLN A 32 -13.55 -18.43 48.93
C GLN A 32 -14.89 -18.05 48.26
N VAL A 33 -15.03 -17.97 46.92
CA VAL A 33 -16.27 -18.40 46.21
C VAL A 33 -15.95 -18.88 44.79
N SER A 34 -16.07 -20.19 44.67
CA SER A 34 -16.24 -21.17 43.58
C SER A 34 -16.32 -20.78 42.08
N PRO A 35 -15.69 -21.58 41.19
CA PRO A 35 -15.87 -21.59 39.74
C PRO A 35 -16.82 -22.73 39.26
N LYS A 36 -17.46 -22.57 38.10
CA LYS A 36 -18.01 -23.69 37.31
C LYS A 36 -17.64 -23.57 35.84
N SER A 37 -16.85 -24.52 35.37
CA SER A 37 -16.67 -24.91 33.97
C SER A 37 -17.11 -26.37 33.78
N PRO A 38 -17.43 -26.80 32.55
CA PRO A 38 -17.31 -28.20 32.14
C PRO A 38 -16.28 -28.33 31.00
N ARG A 39 -15.11 -28.92 31.29
CA ARG A 39 -14.68 -30.29 30.94
C ARG A 39 -14.46 -30.59 29.44
N SER A 40 -13.19 -30.52 29.04
CA SER A 40 -12.58 -31.32 27.98
C SER A 40 -11.99 -32.63 28.57
N PRO A 41 -12.03 -33.78 27.86
CA PRO A 41 -11.39 -35.01 28.33
C PRO A 41 -9.92 -35.09 27.89
N LYS A 42 -9.07 -35.50 28.85
CA LYS A 42 -7.64 -35.78 28.69
C LYS A 42 -7.40 -37.15 28.01
N SER A 43 -6.32 -37.18 27.25
CA SER A 43 -5.60 -38.36 26.76
C SER A 43 -4.98 -39.21 27.89
N PRO A 44 -4.82 -40.53 27.70
CA PRO A 44 -3.91 -41.34 28.49
C PRO A 44 -2.75 -41.94 27.67
N LYS A 45 -1.53 -41.61 28.14
CA LYS A 45 -0.35 -42.47 28.39
C LYS A 45 0.23 -43.34 27.25
N SER A 46 1.48 -43.03 26.89
CA SER A 46 2.49 -43.95 26.37
C SER A 46 2.83 -45.04 27.41
N PRO A 47 3.34 -46.24 27.01
CA PRO A 47 4.80 -46.41 26.98
C PRO A 47 5.38 -47.52 26.05
N LYS A 48 6.73 -47.50 25.93
CA LYS A 48 7.70 -48.58 25.66
C LYS A 48 8.10 -48.94 24.20
N SER A 49 9.36 -48.66 23.91
CA SER A 49 10.25 -49.42 23.02
C SER A 49 10.59 -50.80 23.62
N PRO A 50 10.92 -51.82 22.80
CA PRO A 50 12.31 -52.31 22.70
C PRO A 50 12.72 -52.68 21.25
N LYS A 51 13.89 -52.25 20.74
CA LYS A 51 15.22 -52.88 20.83
C LYS A 51 15.38 -54.16 19.95
N VAL A 52 16.33 -54.13 18.99
CA VAL A 52 17.43 -55.12 18.75
C VAL A 52 17.68 -55.53 17.27
N GLN A 53 18.92 -55.19 16.82
CA GLN A 53 19.88 -55.89 15.93
C GLN A 53 19.54 -56.13 14.43
N ALA A 54 20.26 -55.51 13.48
CA ALA A 54 21.65 -55.75 13.01
C ALA A 54 21.74 -56.79 11.88
N LYS A 55 22.30 -56.40 10.72
CA LYS A 55 23.54 -56.94 10.14
C LYS A 55 23.86 -56.42 8.74
N HIS A 56 25.16 -56.20 8.54
CA HIS A 56 25.90 -55.99 7.30
C HIS A 56 25.80 -57.17 6.31
N GLY A 57 26.08 -56.91 5.02
CA GLY A 57 26.91 -57.84 4.22
C GLY A 57 26.64 -57.96 2.72
N LYS A 58 27.42 -57.21 1.92
CA LYS A 58 28.15 -57.60 0.68
C LYS A 58 27.50 -58.54 -0.37
N GLY A 59 27.26 -57.99 -1.57
CA GLY A 59 28.08 -58.23 -2.79
C GLY A 59 27.95 -59.53 -3.61
N SER A 60 27.26 -59.42 -4.77
CA SER A 60 27.57 -59.94 -6.15
C SER A 60 27.82 -61.47 -6.36
N PRO A 61 28.05 -62.03 -7.60
CA PRO A 61 27.73 -61.66 -8.99
C PRO A 61 27.23 -62.83 -9.93
N LEU A 62 26.67 -62.45 -11.11
CA LEU A 62 26.80 -63.01 -12.48
C LEU A 62 26.39 -64.46 -12.89
N LYS A 63 25.80 -64.51 -14.11
CA LYS A 63 25.80 -65.53 -15.21
C LYS A 63 24.42 -66.17 -15.50
N HIS A 64 23.75 -65.80 -16.61
CA HIS A 64 23.85 -66.26 -18.01
C HIS A 64 23.05 -67.54 -18.33
N ASP A 65 22.05 -67.42 -19.21
CA ASP A 65 21.78 -68.31 -20.36
C ASP A 65 20.54 -67.76 -21.10
N LYS A 66 20.63 -67.31 -22.36
CA LYS A 66 20.74 -67.99 -23.66
C LYS A 66 19.41 -68.05 -24.40
N SER A 67 19.53 -67.56 -25.63
CA SER A 67 18.60 -67.31 -26.73
C SER A 67 18.09 -68.53 -27.49
N ALA A 68 17.02 -68.35 -28.28
CA ALA A 68 16.89 -68.65 -29.72
C ALA A 68 15.42 -68.41 -30.16
N CYS A 69 15.02 -68.04 -31.39
CA CYS A 69 15.64 -67.47 -32.59
C CYS A 69 14.52 -67.35 -33.67
N SER A 70 14.42 -66.22 -34.39
CA SER A 70 14.25 -66.09 -35.87
C SER A 70 13.89 -64.63 -36.22
N SER A 71 14.80 -63.76 -36.68
CA SER A 71 15.32 -63.60 -38.06
C SER A 71 14.19 -63.36 -39.09
N LYS A 72 14.08 -62.21 -39.76
CA LYS A 72 15.01 -61.72 -40.78
C LYS A 72 14.68 -60.29 -41.32
N PHE A 73 15.75 -59.53 -41.61
CA PHE A 73 15.97 -58.45 -42.61
C PHE A 73 15.13 -57.14 -42.56
N GLY A 74 15.69 -55.92 -42.64
CA GLY A 74 17.04 -55.45 -42.91
C GLY A 74 17.22 -53.94 -42.62
N SER A 75 18.45 -53.58 -42.24
CA SER A 75 19.05 -52.27 -41.89
C SER A 75 19.25 -51.30 -43.10
N PRO A 76 20.02 -50.19 -42.99
CA PRO A 76 19.92 -48.99 -42.12
C PRO A 76 20.09 -47.68 -42.93
N LYS A 77 19.81 -46.48 -42.36
CA LYS A 77 20.76 -45.32 -42.36
C LYS A 77 20.18 -44.00 -41.84
N LYS A 78 21.01 -43.42 -40.95
CA LYS A 78 21.43 -42.01 -40.82
C LYS A 78 20.35 -40.96 -40.49
N GLY A 79 20.55 -40.08 -39.51
CA GLY A 79 21.76 -39.75 -38.78
C GLY A 79 21.43 -39.18 -37.41
N GLY A 80 22.20 -39.60 -36.42
CA GLY A 80 22.26 -38.91 -35.14
C GLY A 80 23.09 -37.65 -35.24
N SER A 81 22.80 -36.73 -34.34
CA SER A 81 23.82 -35.92 -33.66
C SER A 81 23.19 -35.35 -32.41
N GLY A 82 23.69 -35.80 -31.26
CA GLY A 82 23.38 -35.19 -29.98
C GLY A 82 24.04 -33.81 -29.85
N GLY A 83 23.38 -32.96 -29.08
CA GLY A 83 23.91 -31.74 -28.48
C GLY A 83 23.09 -31.44 -27.23
N LYS A 84 23.75 -31.21 -26.10
CA LYS A 84 23.12 -30.83 -24.82
C LYS A 84 22.23 -29.58 -25.01
N GLY A 85 21.01 -29.62 -24.48
CA GLY A 85 20.28 -28.40 -24.13
C GLY A 85 18.99 -28.05 -24.87
N THR A 86 18.17 -29.01 -25.32
CA THR A 86 16.77 -28.68 -25.70
C THR A 86 15.84 -29.86 -25.46
N TRP A 87 15.01 -29.78 -24.42
CA TRP A 87 13.93 -30.74 -24.20
C TRP A 87 12.66 -30.23 -24.88
N GLY A 88 12.34 -30.88 -26.00
CA GLY A 88 11.09 -30.69 -26.72
C GLY A 88 9.89 -31.17 -25.91
N GLY A 89 8.83 -30.36 -25.93
CA GLY A 89 7.54 -30.72 -25.36
C GLY A 89 6.91 -31.88 -26.11
N LEU A 90 6.59 -32.94 -25.37
CA LEU A 90 5.80 -34.06 -25.81
C LEU A 90 4.50 -34.07 -25.00
N LEU A 91 3.40 -34.41 -25.67
CA LEU A 91 2.06 -34.72 -25.14
C LEU A 91 1.07 -33.55 -25.05
N ASP A 92 0.37 -33.30 -26.16
CA ASP A 92 -1.04 -32.92 -26.15
C ASP A 92 -1.68 -33.52 -27.41
N MET A 93 -2.42 -34.62 -27.27
CA MET A 93 -3.29 -35.19 -28.31
C MET A 93 -4.67 -35.30 -27.68
N GLY A 94 -5.52 -34.32 -27.97
CA GLY A 94 -6.94 -34.34 -27.65
C GLY A 94 -7.75 -34.79 -28.85
N ASP A 95 -8.59 -35.81 -28.64
CA ASP A 95 -9.73 -36.30 -29.41
C ASP A 95 -9.79 -35.97 -30.92
N ASP A 96 -9.24 -36.88 -31.74
CA ASP A 96 -9.43 -36.92 -33.18
C ASP A 96 -10.75 -37.63 -33.54
N TYR A 97 -11.70 -36.90 -34.13
CA TYR A 97 -12.76 -37.51 -34.94
C TYR A 97 -12.12 -38.04 -36.23
N ILE A 98 -11.96 -39.35 -36.34
CA ILE A 98 -11.46 -40.00 -37.54
C ILE A 98 -12.61 -40.09 -38.54
N LEU A 99 -12.51 -39.39 -39.67
CA LEU A 99 -13.45 -39.53 -40.80
C LEU A 99 -13.38 -40.97 -41.32
N ASP A 100 -14.53 -41.64 -41.46
CA ASP A 100 -14.60 -43.01 -42.00
C ASP A 100 -14.34 -42.98 -43.50
N PRO A 101 -13.24 -43.57 -44.01
CA PRO A 101 -12.94 -43.61 -45.43
C PRO A 101 -13.96 -44.39 -46.27
N ASN A 102 -14.90 -45.10 -45.62
CA ASN A 102 -15.98 -45.83 -46.28
C ASN A 102 -17.30 -45.03 -46.36
N ASP A 103 -17.33 -43.76 -45.94
CA ASP A 103 -18.51 -42.91 -46.13
C ASP A 103 -18.73 -42.61 -47.62
N PRO A 104 -19.92 -42.86 -48.20
CA PRO A 104 -20.23 -42.53 -49.60
C PRO A 104 -20.06 -41.04 -49.97
N ASN A 105 -19.99 -40.16 -48.97
CA ASN A 105 -19.74 -38.72 -49.12
C ASN A 105 -18.29 -38.32 -48.75
N TYR A 106 -17.37 -39.29 -48.62
CA TYR A 106 -15.96 -39.03 -48.31
C TYR A 106 -15.24 -38.39 -49.49
N ASP A 107 -14.73 -37.17 -49.30
CA ASP A 107 -13.83 -36.49 -50.24
C ASP A 107 -12.41 -36.42 -49.66
N SER A 108 -11.47 -37.06 -50.35
CA SER A 108 -10.04 -37.03 -50.02
C SER A 108 -9.39 -35.64 -50.04
N SER A 109 -10.03 -34.66 -50.69
CA SER A 109 -9.56 -33.26 -50.72
C SER A 109 -9.82 -32.54 -49.39
N GLU A 110 -10.93 -32.84 -48.71
CA GLU A 110 -11.27 -32.27 -47.40
C GLU A 110 -10.29 -32.74 -46.30
N GLU A 111 -9.78 -33.96 -46.38
CA GLU A 111 -8.76 -34.48 -45.46
C GLU A 111 -7.40 -33.75 -45.64
N TYR A 112 -7.05 -33.39 -46.89
CA TYR A 112 -5.82 -32.65 -47.17
C TYR A 112 -5.91 -31.18 -46.72
N GLU A 113 -7.07 -30.54 -46.85
CA GLU A 113 -7.30 -29.18 -46.34
C GLU A 113 -7.37 -29.15 -44.81
N GLN A 114 -8.08 -30.09 -44.17
CA GLN A 114 -8.17 -30.19 -42.70
C GLN A 114 -6.80 -30.48 -42.07
N THR A 115 -5.98 -31.32 -42.70
CA THR A 115 -4.62 -31.60 -42.19
C THR A 115 -3.67 -30.42 -42.34
N ASN A 116 -3.82 -29.59 -43.39
CA ASN A 116 -3.03 -28.36 -43.54
C ASN A 116 -3.50 -27.26 -42.57
N LEU A 117 -4.81 -27.06 -42.39
CA LEU A 117 -5.34 -26.15 -41.36
C LEU A 117 -4.88 -26.55 -39.96
N LYS A 118 -4.94 -27.85 -39.62
CA LYS A 118 -4.44 -28.36 -38.33
C LYS A 118 -2.94 -28.11 -38.13
N LYS A 119 -2.13 -28.18 -39.21
CA LYS A 119 -0.69 -27.86 -39.14
C LYS A 119 -0.43 -26.36 -38.93
N GLU A 120 -1.20 -25.50 -39.59
CA GLU A 120 -1.09 -24.04 -39.48
C GLU A 120 -1.51 -23.55 -38.08
N ILE A 121 -2.67 -24.00 -37.58
CA ILE A 121 -3.14 -23.72 -36.21
C ILE A 121 -2.11 -24.16 -35.15
N ARG A 122 -1.45 -25.31 -35.36
CA ARG A 122 -0.41 -25.83 -34.48
C ARG A 122 0.88 -25.00 -34.53
N ALA A 123 1.23 -24.48 -35.70
CA ALA A 123 2.38 -23.60 -35.87
C ALA A 123 2.17 -22.25 -35.17
N ASP A 124 0.98 -21.64 -35.34
CA ASP A 124 0.61 -20.38 -34.70
C ASP A 124 0.59 -20.48 -33.18
N PHE A 125 0.02 -21.56 -32.64
CA PHE A 125 0.02 -21.78 -31.20
C PHE A 125 1.45 -21.97 -30.65
N LEU A 126 2.33 -22.64 -31.40
CA LEU A 126 3.72 -22.82 -30.98
C LEU A 126 4.51 -21.50 -30.99
N ASP A 127 4.24 -20.63 -31.96
CA ASP A 127 4.82 -19.28 -32.01
C ASP A 127 4.32 -18.43 -30.83
N TYR A 128 3.02 -18.44 -30.57
CA TYR A 128 2.42 -17.81 -29.40
C TYR A 128 3.07 -18.29 -28.10
N LYS A 129 3.28 -19.61 -27.96
CA LYS A 129 3.90 -20.23 -26.79
C LYS A 129 5.27 -19.64 -26.48
N LYS A 130 6.08 -19.41 -27.52
CA LYS A 130 7.43 -18.83 -27.39
C LYS A 130 7.35 -17.37 -26.99
N LYS A 131 6.54 -16.58 -27.71
CA LYS A 131 6.35 -15.14 -27.43
C LYS A 131 5.83 -14.91 -26.01
N ALA A 132 4.77 -15.61 -25.61
CA ALA A 132 4.22 -15.52 -24.26
C ALA A 132 5.25 -15.89 -23.17
N THR A 133 6.15 -16.84 -23.43
CA THR A 133 7.21 -17.18 -22.48
C THR A 133 8.23 -16.05 -22.33
N ILE A 134 8.61 -15.40 -23.44
CA ILE A 134 9.55 -14.26 -23.43
C ILE A 134 8.93 -13.08 -22.65
N ILE A 135 7.69 -12.72 -22.97
CA ILE A 135 6.97 -11.61 -22.31
C ILE A 135 6.89 -11.83 -20.80
N VAL A 136 6.56 -13.04 -20.35
CA VAL A 136 6.48 -13.36 -18.91
C VAL A 136 7.85 -13.25 -18.23
N GLU A 137 8.91 -13.74 -18.86
CA GLU A 137 10.27 -13.66 -18.32
C GLU A 137 10.77 -12.21 -18.22
N GLU A 138 10.52 -11.41 -19.25
CA GLU A 138 10.84 -9.99 -19.28
C GLU A 138 10.06 -9.22 -18.21
N TYR A 139 8.77 -9.48 -18.06
CA TYR A 139 7.95 -8.88 -17.01
C TYR A 139 8.51 -9.16 -15.61
N PHE A 140 8.95 -10.39 -15.32
CA PHE A 140 9.55 -10.68 -14.01
C PHE A 140 10.90 -9.96 -13.79
N ALA A 141 11.59 -9.56 -14.86
CA ALA A 141 12.83 -8.80 -14.77
C ALA A 141 12.58 -7.29 -14.62
N THR A 142 11.56 -6.74 -15.30
CA THR A 142 11.33 -5.29 -15.42
C THR A 142 10.23 -4.76 -14.51
N ASP A 143 9.26 -5.59 -14.13
CA ASP A 143 8.00 -5.21 -13.45
C ASP A 143 7.20 -4.12 -14.21
N ASP A 144 7.38 -4.03 -15.53
CA ASP A 144 6.65 -3.06 -16.36
C ASP A 144 5.34 -3.66 -16.90
N ILE A 145 4.25 -3.35 -16.20
CA ILE A 145 2.89 -3.74 -16.57
C ILE A 145 2.48 -3.16 -17.93
N THR A 146 2.91 -1.93 -18.23
CA THR A 146 2.48 -1.21 -19.45
C THR A 146 3.16 -1.81 -20.68
N SER A 147 4.47 -2.06 -20.60
CA SER A 147 5.21 -2.76 -21.67
C SER A 147 4.61 -4.13 -21.94
N THR A 148 4.39 -4.90 -20.87
CA THR A 148 3.78 -6.24 -20.95
C THR A 148 2.39 -6.20 -21.62
N ALA A 149 1.55 -5.23 -21.28
CA ALA A 149 0.23 -5.07 -21.88
C ALA A 149 0.29 -4.72 -23.37
N ASN A 150 1.26 -3.90 -23.79
CA ASN A 150 1.46 -3.51 -25.19
C ASN A 150 2.00 -4.68 -26.00
N GLU A 151 3.03 -5.38 -25.50
CA GLU A 151 3.60 -6.56 -26.16
C GLU A 151 2.55 -7.66 -26.34
N LEU A 152 1.73 -7.92 -25.31
CA LEU A 152 0.67 -8.92 -25.40
C LEU A 152 -0.42 -8.53 -26.41
N LYS A 153 -0.73 -7.23 -26.55
CA LYS A 153 -1.62 -6.70 -27.60
C LYS A 153 -1.02 -6.88 -28.99
N GLU A 154 0.27 -6.63 -29.15
CA GLU A 154 0.99 -6.76 -30.43
C GLU A 154 1.06 -8.21 -30.91
N VAL A 155 1.10 -9.19 -30.01
CA VAL A 155 1.00 -10.61 -30.38
C VAL A 155 -0.33 -10.91 -31.10
N ASN A 156 -1.40 -10.15 -30.82
CA ASN A 156 -2.68 -10.15 -31.53
C ASN A 156 -3.32 -11.54 -31.75
N MET A 157 -3.22 -12.43 -30.75
CA MET A 157 -3.81 -13.78 -30.78
C MET A 157 -4.66 -14.04 -29.51
N PRO A 158 -5.80 -13.35 -29.34
CA PRO A 158 -6.57 -13.39 -28.09
C PRO A 158 -7.13 -14.77 -27.74
N GLY A 159 -7.35 -15.63 -28.76
CA GLY A 159 -7.80 -17.01 -28.57
C GLY A 159 -6.84 -17.92 -27.79
N TYR A 160 -5.56 -17.51 -27.68
CA TYR A 160 -4.51 -18.23 -26.98
C TYR A 160 -4.12 -17.60 -25.62
N ASN A 161 -4.77 -16.51 -25.20
CA ASN A 161 -4.45 -15.83 -23.94
C ASN A 161 -4.56 -16.72 -22.69
N TYR A 162 -5.37 -17.78 -22.73
CA TYR A 162 -5.38 -18.80 -21.67
C TYR A 162 -3.99 -19.42 -21.41
N TYR A 163 -3.15 -19.54 -22.44
CA TYR A 163 -1.79 -20.06 -22.31
C TYR A 163 -0.89 -19.04 -21.60
N PHE A 164 -1.02 -17.74 -21.89
CA PHE A 164 -0.30 -16.70 -21.18
C PHE A 164 -0.60 -16.75 -19.67
N VAL A 165 -1.89 -16.82 -19.30
CA VAL A 165 -2.32 -16.96 -17.90
C VAL A 165 -1.71 -18.20 -17.25
N LYS A 166 -1.82 -19.37 -17.92
CA LYS A 166 -1.20 -20.61 -17.44
C LYS A 166 0.31 -20.46 -17.26
N LYS A 167 0.99 -19.87 -18.23
CA LYS A 167 2.45 -19.73 -18.24
C LYS A 167 2.92 -18.81 -17.12
N LEU A 168 2.31 -17.63 -16.99
CA LEU A 168 2.60 -16.64 -15.95
C LEU A 168 2.51 -17.24 -14.55
N VAL A 169 1.37 -17.86 -14.21
CA VAL A 169 1.18 -18.46 -12.89
C VAL A 169 2.12 -19.63 -12.67
N SER A 170 2.29 -20.53 -13.66
CA SER A 170 3.19 -21.68 -13.51
C SER A 170 4.64 -21.28 -13.26
N LEU A 171 5.13 -20.20 -13.90
CA LEU A 171 6.48 -19.69 -13.64
C LEU A 171 6.58 -19.03 -12.27
N ALA A 172 5.56 -18.27 -11.87
CA ALA A 172 5.54 -17.59 -10.58
C ALA A 172 5.54 -18.59 -9.41
N MET A 173 4.85 -19.72 -9.56
CA MET A 173 4.78 -20.77 -8.54
C MET A 173 6.13 -21.37 -8.18
N ASP A 174 7.07 -21.42 -9.13
CA ASP A 174 8.44 -21.92 -8.95
C ASP A 174 9.43 -20.84 -8.45
N ARG A 175 8.94 -19.61 -8.21
CA ARG A 175 9.75 -18.44 -7.81
C ARG A 175 9.42 -17.95 -6.40
N HIS A 176 10.02 -16.84 -5.99
CA HIS A 176 9.79 -16.25 -4.66
C HIS A 176 8.44 -15.53 -4.61
N ASP A 177 8.02 -15.14 -3.40
CA ASP A 177 6.72 -14.52 -3.18
C ASP A 177 6.56 -13.19 -3.94
N LYS A 178 7.67 -12.48 -4.20
CA LYS A 178 7.69 -11.29 -5.05
C LYS A 178 7.08 -11.59 -6.44
N GLU A 179 7.57 -12.62 -7.12
CA GLU A 179 7.10 -12.97 -8.47
C GLU A 179 5.66 -13.51 -8.43
N LYS A 180 5.26 -14.16 -7.33
CA LYS A 180 3.87 -14.57 -7.13
C LYS A 180 2.92 -13.38 -7.04
N GLU A 181 3.32 -12.34 -6.29
CA GLU A 181 2.57 -11.08 -6.18
C GLU A 181 2.53 -10.33 -7.52
N MET A 182 3.68 -10.20 -8.21
CA MET A 182 3.75 -9.61 -9.55
C MET A 182 2.79 -10.29 -10.52
N ALA A 183 2.76 -11.63 -10.54
CA ALA A 183 1.83 -12.38 -11.38
C ALA A 183 0.36 -12.11 -11.05
N ALA A 184 0.00 -12.03 -9.77
CA ALA A 184 -1.37 -11.73 -9.34
C ALA A 184 -1.79 -10.31 -9.76
N VAL A 185 -0.94 -9.31 -9.50
CA VAL A 185 -1.19 -7.91 -9.87
C VAL A 185 -1.30 -7.73 -11.38
N LEU A 186 -0.41 -8.37 -12.14
CA LEU A 186 -0.45 -8.32 -13.59
C LEU A 186 -1.75 -8.92 -14.13
N LEU A 187 -2.16 -10.10 -13.66
CA LEU A 187 -3.41 -10.73 -14.09
C LEU A 187 -4.63 -9.85 -13.80
N SER A 188 -4.69 -9.26 -12.60
CA SER A 188 -5.76 -8.31 -12.23
C SER A 188 -5.78 -7.09 -13.16
N THR A 189 -4.61 -6.55 -13.51
CA THR A 189 -4.51 -5.36 -14.36
C THR A 189 -4.85 -5.64 -15.84
N LEU A 190 -4.50 -6.81 -16.35
CA LEU A 190 -4.75 -7.20 -17.74
C LEU A 190 -6.18 -7.71 -17.96
N TYR A 191 -6.89 -8.11 -16.90
CA TYR A 191 -8.24 -8.65 -16.97
C TYR A 191 -9.24 -7.66 -17.57
N ALA A 192 -10.12 -8.15 -18.45
CA ALA A 192 -11.17 -7.41 -19.16
C ALA A 192 -10.70 -6.28 -20.11
N ASN A 193 -9.44 -5.83 -20.02
CA ASN A 193 -8.85 -4.85 -20.92
C ASN A 193 -8.01 -5.49 -22.02
N ILE A 194 -7.19 -6.49 -21.66
CA ILE A 194 -6.26 -7.19 -22.58
C ILE A 194 -6.63 -8.67 -22.71
N ILE A 195 -6.99 -9.30 -21.59
CA ILE A 195 -7.33 -10.72 -21.52
C ILE A 195 -8.81 -10.85 -21.21
N ASP A 196 -9.55 -11.50 -22.12
CA ASP A 196 -10.96 -11.74 -21.94
C ASP A 196 -11.24 -12.69 -20.76
N PRO A 197 -12.33 -12.48 -20.00
CA PRO A 197 -12.67 -13.34 -18.86
C PRO A 197 -12.73 -14.86 -19.17
N PRO A 198 -13.26 -15.31 -20.33
CA PRO A 198 -13.21 -16.74 -20.68
C PRO A 198 -11.79 -17.30 -20.83
N GLN A 199 -10.83 -16.48 -21.24
CA GLN A 199 -9.43 -16.88 -21.36
C GLN A 199 -8.78 -17.05 -19.99
N VAL A 200 -9.07 -16.16 -19.03
CA VAL A 200 -8.63 -16.31 -17.63
C VAL A 200 -9.24 -17.58 -17.01
N TYR A 201 -10.55 -17.78 -17.17
CA TYR A 201 -11.24 -18.99 -16.72
C TYR A 201 -10.60 -20.26 -17.31
N LYS A 202 -10.31 -20.27 -18.62
CA LYS A 202 -9.66 -21.39 -19.30
C LYS A 202 -8.20 -21.58 -18.86
N GLY A 203 -7.48 -20.50 -18.57
CA GLY A 203 -6.10 -20.54 -18.06
C GLY A 203 -6.02 -21.20 -16.69
N PHE A 204 -6.83 -20.73 -15.73
CA PHE A 204 -6.94 -21.35 -14.41
C PHE A 204 -7.47 -22.79 -14.49
N SER A 205 -8.40 -23.06 -15.39
CA SER A 205 -8.85 -24.43 -15.68
C SER A 205 -7.68 -25.34 -16.05
N LYS A 206 -6.87 -24.93 -17.03
CA LYS A 206 -5.71 -25.69 -17.50
C LYS A 206 -4.57 -25.79 -16.48
N LEU A 207 -4.50 -24.90 -15.49
CA LEU A 207 -3.56 -24.98 -14.36
C LEU A 207 -4.00 -26.07 -13.37
N VAL A 208 -5.28 -26.05 -12.98
CA VAL A 208 -5.85 -27.06 -12.07
C VAL A 208 -5.82 -28.44 -12.71
N ASP A 209 -6.14 -28.54 -14.01
CA ASP A 209 -6.08 -29.80 -14.75
C ASP A 209 -4.65 -30.38 -14.82
N SER A 210 -3.60 -29.54 -14.70
CA SER A 210 -2.19 -29.97 -14.67
C SER A 210 -1.57 -30.01 -13.28
N ALA A 211 -2.36 -29.91 -12.20
CA ALA A 211 -1.81 -29.87 -10.84
C ALA A 211 -1.04 -31.15 -10.45
N ASP A 212 -1.45 -32.31 -10.98
CA ASP A 212 -0.77 -33.59 -10.76
C ASP A 212 0.62 -33.65 -11.42
N ASP A 213 0.83 -32.91 -12.52
CA ASP A 213 2.14 -32.82 -13.17
C ASP A 213 3.01 -31.75 -12.49
N LEU A 214 2.42 -30.59 -12.16
CA LEU A 214 3.13 -29.47 -11.55
C LEU A 214 3.73 -29.82 -10.18
N ILE A 215 3.09 -30.70 -9.41
CA ILE A 215 3.59 -31.10 -8.09
C ILE A 215 4.92 -31.86 -8.14
N VAL A 216 5.26 -32.46 -9.29
CA VAL A 216 6.53 -33.16 -9.50
C VAL A 216 7.70 -32.19 -9.44
N ASP A 217 7.53 -31.01 -10.04
CA ASP A 217 8.55 -29.96 -10.09
C ASP A 217 8.45 -29.00 -8.90
N ILE A 218 7.22 -28.72 -8.43
CA ILE A 218 6.92 -27.75 -7.38
C ILE A 218 6.18 -28.47 -6.23
N PRO A 219 6.87 -28.94 -5.17
CA PRO A 219 6.27 -29.73 -4.10
C PRO A 219 5.08 -29.04 -3.41
N ASP A 220 5.11 -27.71 -3.30
CA ASP A 220 4.08 -26.89 -2.67
C ASP A 220 2.94 -26.48 -3.62
N THR A 221 2.82 -27.11 -4.80
CA THR A 221 1.80 -26.81 -5.83
C THR A 221 0.40 -26.66 -5.24
N VAL A 222 0.01 -27.56 -4.33
CA VAL A 222 -1.33 -27.55 -3.73
C VAL A 222 -1.60 -26.25 -2.99
N ASP A 223 -0.67 -25.82 -2.13
CA ASP A 223 -0.83 -24.63 -1.30
C ASP A 223 -0.71 -23.34 -2.11
N VAL A 224 0.26 -23.28 -3.03
CA VAL A 224 0.53 -22.07 -3.82
C VAL A 224 -0.56 -21.84 -4.87
N LEU A 225 -0.98 -22.89 -5.60
CA LEU A 225 -2.04 -22.75 -6.59
C LEU A 225 -3.40 -22.47 -5.94
N ALA A 226 -3.68 -23.06 -4.77
CA ALA A 226 -4.89 -22.76 -4.03
C ALA A 226 -4.97 -21.28 -3.62
N LEU A 227 -3.83 -20.71 -3.25
CA LEU A 227 -3.73 -19.29 -2.92
C LEU A 227 -3.89 -18.39 -4.16
N PHE A 228 -3.37 -18.80 -5.33
CA PHE A 228 -3.57 -18.06 -6.59
C PHE A 228 -5.04 -18.04 -7.00
N ILE A 229 -5.74 -19.16 -6.82
CA ILE A 229 -7.18 -19.26 -7.10
C ILE A 229 -7.97 -18.40 -6.12
N ALA A 230 -7.62 -18.43 -4.83
CA ALA A 230 -8.26 -17.57 -3.84
C ALA A 230 -8.03 -16.08 -4.16
N ARG A 231 -6.81 -15.71 -4.57
CA ARG A 231 -6.46 -14.34 -4.98
C ARG A 231 -7.26 -13.90 -6.21
N ALA A 232 -7.33 -14.76 -7.22
CA ALA A 232 -8.10 -14.52 -8.43
C ALA A 232 -9.61 -14.34 -8.17
N VAL A 233 -10.16 -15.05 -7.17
CA VAL A 233 -11.56 -14.87 -6.75
C VAL A 233 -11.75 -13.57 -5.98
N VAL A 234 -10.80 -13.20 -5.11
CA VAL A 234 -10.82 -11.92 -4.37
C VAL A 234 -10.68 -10.72 -5.31
N ASP A 235 -9.88 -10.85 -6.36
CA ASP A 235 -9.65 -9.81 -7.38
C ASP A 235 -10.77 -9.73 -8.44
N ASP A 236 -11.85 -10.49 -8.27
CA ASP A 236 -12.98 -10.58 -9.20
C ASP A 236 -12.60 -10.97 -10.65
N ILE A 237 -11.42 -11.57 -10.84
CA ILE A 237 -10.99 -12.09 -12.15
C ILE A 237 -11.41 -13.55 -12.39
N LEU A 238 -11.88 -14.23 -11.34
CA LEU A 238 -12.39 -15.59 -11.40
C LEU A 238 -13.66 -15.74 -10.54
N PRO A 239 -14.79 -16.23 -11.09
CA PRO A 239 -16.02 -16.34 -10.32
C PRO A 239 -15.93 -17.42 -9.23
N PRO A 240 -16.52 -17.24 -8.04
CA PRO A 240 -16.54 -18.29 -6.99
C PRO A 240 -17.12 -19.63 -7.46
N ALA A 241 -18.07 -19.59 -8.40
CA ALA A 241 -18.66 -20.80 -9.01
C ALA A 241 -17.63 -21.65 -9.80
N PHE A 242 -16.45 -21.11 -10.11
CA PHE A 242 -15.35 -21.86 -10.72
C PHE A 242 -14.99 -23.11 -9.91
N LEU A 243 -14.90 -22.98 -8.58
CA LEU A 243 -14.44 -24.06 -7.70
C LEU A 243 -15.40 -25.25 -7.76
N THR A 244 -16.70 -25.00 -7.58
CA THR A 244 -17.73 -26.03 -7.58
C THR A 244 -17.87 -26.71 -8.94
N LYS A 245 -17.83 -25.94 -10.04
CA LYS A 245 -17.87 -26.48 -11.41
C LYS A 245 -16.67 -27.37 -11.71
N LYS A 246 -15.46 -26.96 -11.35
CA LYS A 246 -14.25 -27.75 -11.63
C LYS A 246 -14.11 -29.00 -10.76
N ILE A 247 -14.51 -28.94 -9.48
CA ILE A 247 -14.58 -30.12 -8.61
C ILE A 247 -15.50 -31.20 -9.21
N ALA A 248 -16.61 -30.80 -9.86
CA ALA A 248 -17.54 -31.74 -10.47
C ALA A 248 -16.97 -32.44 -11.73
N THR A 249 -16.03 -31.81 -12.44
CA THR A 249 -15.45 -32.34 -13.69
C THR A 249 -14.16 -33.15 -13.48
N LEU A 250 -13.47 -32.96 -12.34
CA LEU A 250 -12.17 -33.57 -12.10
C LEU A 250 -12.28 -34.94 -11.41
N PRO A 251 -11.30 -35.85 -11.62
CA PRO A 251 -11.21 -37.10 -10.86
C PRO A 251 -11.13 -36.82 -9.35
N LYS A 252 -11.87 -37.59 -8.54
CA LYS A 252 -12.00 -37.33 -7.08
C LYS A 252 -10.68 -37.32 -6.31
N ASP A 253 -9.69 -38.05 -6.82
CA ASP A 253 -8.37 -38.25 -6.19
C ASP A 253 -7.26 -37.37 -6.82
N SER A 254 -7.59 -36.45 -7.73
CA SER A 254 -6.60 -35.58 -8.36
C SER A 254 -6.09 -34.48 -7.42
N LYS A 255 -4.83 -34.07 -7.60
CA LYS A 255 -4.28 -32.89 -6.91
C LYS A 255 -5.04 -31.61 -7.23
N GLY A 256 -5.66 -31.53 -8.41
CA GLY A 256 -6.54 -30.43 -8.79
C GLY A 256 -7.75 -30.29 -7.84
N VAL A 257 -8.37 -31.41 -7.42
CA VAL A 257 -9.46 -31.37 -6.42
C VAL A 257 -8.95 -30.95 -5.05
N GLU A 258 -7.74 -31.36 -4.67
CA GLU A 258 -7.11 -30.96 -3.41
C GLU A 258 -6.86 -29.44 -3.37
N VAL A 259 -6.30 -28.88 -4.44
CA VAL A 259 -6.12 -27.43 -4.65
C VAL A 259 -7.42 -26.66 -4.45
N LEU A 260 -8.50 -27.09 -5.11
CA LEU A 260 -9.79 -26.38 -5.05
C LEU A 260 -10.42 -26.44 -3.65
N LYS A 261 -10.38 -27.60 -2.99
CA LYS A 261 -10.86 -27.74 -1.60
C LYS A 261 -10.03 -26.89 -0.63
N ARG A 262 -8.71 -26.81 -0.85
CA ARG A 262 -7.79 -25.98 -0.06
C ARG A 262 -8.08 -24.50 -0.25
N ALA A 263 -8.38 -24.06 -1.48
CA ALA A 263 -8.77 -22.67 -1.78
C ALA A 263 -10.08 -22.30 -1.09
N GLU A 264 -11.10 -23.15 -1.23
CA GLU A 264 -12.43 -22.94 -0.66
C GLU A 264 -12.39 -22.88 0.87
N LYS A 265 -11.85 -23.92 1.53
CA LYS A 265 -11.88 -24.05 3.00
C LYS A 265 -10.77 -23.26 3.69
N GLY A 266 -9.60 -23.18 3.08
CA GLY A 266 -8.40 -22.60 3.69
C GLY A 266 -8.29 -21.10 3.52
N TYR A 267 -8.89 -20.52 2.48
CA TYR A 267 -8.78 -19.10 2.19
C TYR A 267 -10.15 -18.44 2.09
N LEU A 268 -11.06 -18.92 1.24
CA LEU A 268 -12.31 -18.22 0.93
C LEU A 268 -13.40 -18.33 2.02
N SER A 269 -13.40 -19.41 2.80
CA SER A 269 -14.35 -19.62 3.90
C SER A 269 -13.96 -18.89 5.20
N ALA A 270 -12.78 -18.27 5.26
CA ALA A 270 -12.31 -17.57 6.45
C ALA A 270 -12.94 -16.17 6.58
N PRO A 271 -13.21 -15.67 7.80
CA PRO A 271 -13.46 -14.25 8.03
C PRO A 271 -12.26 -13.43 7.56
N LEU A 272 -12.50 -12.27 6.92
CA LEU A 272 -11.45 -11.40 6.36
C LEU A 272 -10.59 -12.06 5.25
N HIS A 273 -11.16 -13.02 4.51
CA HIS A 273 -10.45 -13.78 3.47
C HIS A 273 -9.75 -12.90 2.43
N ALA A 274 -10.37 -11.80 1.99
CA ALA A 274 -9.78 -10.88 1.02
C ALA A 274 -8.45 -10.26 1.53
N GLU A 275 -8.48 -9.72 2.75
CA GLU A 275 -7.32 -9.08 3.39
C GLU A 275 -6.20 -10.07 3.72
N ILE A 276 -6.55 -11.29 4.11
CA ILE A 276 -5.57 -12.35 4.39
C ILE A 276 -4.89 -12.76 3.09
N VAL A 277 -5.66 -13.03 2.03
CA VAL A 277 -5.13 -13.48 0.74
C VAL A 277 -4.24 -12.42 0.10
N GLU A 278 -4.63 -11.14 0.18
CA GLU A 278 -3.85 -9.97 -0.27
C GLU A 278 -2.48 -9.83 0.38
N ARG A 279 -2.30 -10.35 1.59
CA ARG A 279 -1.07 -10.16 2.37
C ARG A 279 -0.09 -11.33 2.26
N ARG A 280 -0.49 -12.45 1.66
CA ARG A 280 0.26 -13.72 1.79
C ARG A 280 1.55 -13.79 1.00
N TRP A 281 1.62 -13.17 -0.18
CA TRP A 281 2.86 -13.13 -0.97
C TRP A 281 3.66 -11.84 -0.79
N GLY A 282 3.34 -11.13 0.29
CA GLY A 282 3.92 -9.83 0.55
C GLY A 282 3.40 -8.83 -0.46
N GLY A 283 2.20 -8.30 -0.19
CA GLY A 283 1.75 -7.07 -0.82
C GLY A 283 2.90 -6.09 -0.77
N SER A 284 3.52 -5.84 -1.93
CA SER A 284 4.75 -5.09 -2.11
C SER A 284 4.60 -3.60 -1.77
N LYS A 285 3.47 -3.23 -1.17
CA LYS A 285 3.17 -1.93 -0.55
C LYS A 285 3.30 -1.91 0.98
N ASN A 286 3.70 -3.00 1.65
CA ASN A 286 3.69 -3.11 3.13
C ASN A 286 5.03 -3.44 3.81
N LYS A 287 6.19 -3.32 3.14
CA LYS A 287 7.42 -2.97 3.87
C LYS A 287 7.60 -1.49 3.72
N THR A 288 6.97 -0.73 4.60
CA THR A 288 7.17 0.72 4.56
C THR A 288 8.61 1.03 4.95
N VAL A 289 9.08 2.22 4.58
CA VAL A 289 10.37 2.72 5.06
C VAL A 289 10.40 2.67 6.59
N GLU A 290 9.26 2.95 7.25
CA GLU A 290 9.11 2.86 8.70
C GLU A 290 9.27 1.42 9.23
N ASP A 291 8.74 0.40 8.55
CA ASP A 291 8.92 -1.00 8.97
C ASP A 291 10.40 -1.42 8.90
N VAL A 292 11.12 -0.98 7.87
CA VAL A 292 12.55 -1.23 7.72
C VAL A 292 13.33 -0.49 8.81
N LYS A 293 13.02 0.79 9.04
CA LYS A 293 13.57 1.62 10.11
C LYS A 293 13.35 0.99 11.50
N ALA A 294 12.14 0.48 11.78
CA ALA A 294 11.80 -0.20 13.02
C ALA A 294 12.57 -1.51 13.17
N LYS A 295 12.69 -2.31 12.10
CA LYS A 295 13.52 -3.51 12.09
C LYS A 295 14.99 -3.20 12.39
N ILE A 296 15.51 -2.11 11.81
CA ILE A 296 16.88 -1.62 12.09
C ILE A 296 17.03 -1.27 13.56
N ASN A 297 16.09 -0.50 14.10
CA ASN A 297 16.12 -0.11 15.51
C ASN A 297 16.10 -1.32 16.45
N ASN A 298 15.23 -2.29 16.17
CA ASN A 298 15.04 -3.46 17.01
C ASN A 298 16.31 -4.32 17.09
N PHE A 299 16.96 -4.60 15.97
CA PHE A 299 18.19 -5.40 16.02
C PHE A 299 19.35 -4.61 16.66
N LEU A 300 19.42 -3.28 16.49
CA LEU A 300 20.43 -2.46 17.16
C LEU A 300 20.23 -2.49 18.69
N ILE A 301 18.99 -2.37 19.16
CA ILE A 301 18.64 -2.50 20.58
C ILE A 301 19.01 -3.91 21.09
N GLU A 302 18.64 -4.95 20.35
CA GLU A 302 18.95 -6.34 20.69
C GLU A 302 20.46 -6.57 20.76
N TYR A 303 21.22 -6.02 19.82
CA TYR A 303 22.67 -6.11 19.81
C TYR A 303 23.32 -5.38 20.99
N VAL A 304 22.82 -4.19 21.35
CA VAL A 304 23.32 -3.46 22.52
C VAL A 304 23.15 -4.29 23.80
N VAL A 305 22.05 -5.04 23.91
CA VAL A 305 21.77 -5.92 25.06
C VAL A 305 22.59 -7.22 25.00
N SER A 306 22.54 -7.94 23.89
CA SER A 306 23.12 -9.28 23.72
C SER A 306 24.64 -9.27 23.51
N GLY A 307 25.15 -8.26 22.80
CA GLY A 307 26.53 -8.23 22.29
C GLY A 307 26.81 -9.23 21.17
N ASP A 308 25.79 -9.88 20.60
CA ASP A 308 25.98 -10.87 19.53
C ASP A 308 26.23 -10.20 18.17
N LYS A 309 27.51 -10.03 17.83
CA LYS A 309 27.94 -9.42 16.56
C LYS A 309 27.51 -10.24 15.34
N LYS A 310 27.50 -11.57 15.44
CA LYS A 310 27.15 -12.45 14.31
C LYS A 310 25.68 -12.34 13.97
N GLU A 311 24.82 -12.29 14.98
CA GLU A 311 23.38 -12.09 14.79
C GLU A 311 23.08 -10.70 14.19
N ALA A 312 23.74 -9.65 14.68
CA ALA A 312 23.59 -8.31 14.14
C ALA A 312 24.04 -8.21 12.67
N CYS A 313 25.19 -8.80 12.32
CA CYS A 313 25.67 -8.89 10.94
C CYS A 313 24.72 -9.71 10.05
N ARG A 314 24.13 -10.80 10.57
CA ARG A 314 23.08 -11.56 9.88
C ARG A 314 21.86 -10.68 9.62
N CYS A 315 21.39 -9.94 10.63
CA CYS A 315 20.27 -9.01 10.51
C CYS A 315 20.51 -7.94 9.44
N ILE A 316 21.72 -7.34 9.39
CA ILE A 316 22.12 -6.36 8.36
C ILE A 316 22.06 -7.00 6.97
N LYS A 317 22.62 -8.20 6.80
CA LYS A 317 22.59 -8.94 5.53
C LYS A 317 21.15 -9.26 5.09
N ASP A 318 20.31 -9.65 6.05
CA ASP A 318 18.91 -10.03 5.82
C ASP A 318 17.99 -8.83 5.54
N LEU A 319 18.47 -7.59 5.66
CA LEU A 319 17.74 -6.41 5.16
C LEU A 319 17.59 -6.46 3.64
N LYS A 320 18.60 -6.96 2.92
CA LYS A 320 18.65 -7.01 1.44
C LYS A 320 18.41 -5.64 0.77
N LEU A 321 18.83 -4.54 1.41
CA LEU A 321 18.63 -3.16 0.94
C LEU A 321 19.97 -2.39 0.90
N PRO A 322 20.90 -2.72 -0.04
CA PRO A 322 22.27 -2.20 -0.03
C PRO A 322 22.36 -0.67 -0.18
N PHE A 323 21.34 -0.03 -0.76
CA PHE A 323 21.26 1.42 -0.92
C PHE A 323 20.67 2.15 0.30
N PHE A 324 20.15 1.41 1.28
CA PHE A 324 19.53 1.90 2.50
C PHE A 324 20.37 1.62 3.76
N HIS A 325 21.55 1.01 3.61
CA HIS A 325 22.42 0.70 4.75
C HIS A 325 22.96 1.95 5.46
N HIS A 326 22.94 3.12 4.82
CA HIS A 326 23.22 4.42 5.48
C HIS A 326 22.30 4.69 6.68
N GLU A 327 21.07 4.16 6.69
CA GLU A 327 20.14 4.30 7.81
C GLU A 327 20.57 3.44 9.01
N VAL A 328 21.25 2.30 8.81
CA VAL A 328 21.86 1.51 9.90
C VAL A 328 22.93 2.32 10.60
N VAL A 329 23.80 2.97 9.82
CA VAL A 329 24.89 3.83 10.31
C VAL A 329 24.32 5.01 11.10
N LYS A 330 23.36 5.73 10.50
CA LYS A 330 22.69 6.87 11.14
C LYS A 330 22.04 6.49 12.47
N ARG A 331 21.24 5.42 12.52
CA ARG A 331 20.57 4.97 13.75
C ARG A 331 21.55 4.49 14.82
N ALA A 332 22.60 3.77 14.42
CA ALA A 332 23.64 3.35 15.35
C ALA A 332 24.40 4.55 15.95
N LEU A 333 24.69 5.58 15.16
CA LEU A 333 25.32 6.81 15.64
C LEU A 333 24.40 7.58 16.60
N ILE A 334 23.13 7.77 16.28
CA ILE A 334 22.14 8.39 17.20
C ILE A 334 22.12 7.62 18.53
N MET A 335 21.97 6.30 18.47
CA MET A 335 21.91 5.46 19.68
C MET A 335 23.22 5.51 20.50
N ALA A 336 24.38 5.64 19.85
CA ALA A 336 25.67 5.82 20.53
C ALA A 336 25.80 7.19 21.20
N MET A 337 25.19 8.23 20.61
CA MET A 337 25.15 9.58 21.17
C MET A 337 24.21 9.67 22.37
N GLU A 338 23.03 9.06 22.28
CA GLU A 338 22.03 8.98 23.37
C GLU A 338 22.52 8.10 24.53
N ARG A 339 23.13 6.95 24.21
CA ARG A 339 23.57 5.93 25.17
C ARG A 339 25.08 5.77 25.10
N ARG A 340 25.82 6.66 25.78
CA ARG A 340 27.30 6.67 25.83
C ARG A 340 27.91 5.32 26.24
N GLN A 341 27.19 4.53 27.04
CA GLN A 341 27.57 3.18 27.47
C GLN A 341 27.64 2.17 26.32
N ALA A 342 26.79 2.35 25.30
CA ALA A 342 26.66 1.49 24.13
C ALA A 342 27.58 1.90 22.97
N GLU A 343 28.22 3.08 23.05
CA GLU A 343 29.07 3.65 22.00
C GLU A 343 30.10 2.64 21.47
N GLY A 344 30.88 2.03 22.36
CA GLY A 344 31.93 1.09 21.96
C GLY A 344 31.37 -0.12 21.18
N ARG A 345 30.27 -0.70 21.65
CA ARG A 345 29.64 -1.85 20.99
C ARG A 345 29.10 -1.48 19.61
N LEU A 346 28.44 -0.33 19.49
CA LEU A 346 27.84 0.14 18.24
C LEU A 346 28.90 0.49 17.19
N LEU A 347 29.99 1.15 17.58
CA LEU A 347 31.11 1.42 16.67
C LEU A 347 31.81 0.12 16.24
N ASP A 348 32.00 -0.82 17.15
CA ASP A 348 32.53 -2.15 16.84
C ASP A 348 31.69 -2.88 15.78
N LEU A 349 30.36 -2.79 15.87
CA LEU A 349 29.45 -3.39 14.88
C LEU A 349 29.59 -2.71 13.51
N LEU A 350 29.63 -1.37 13.48
CA LEU A 350 29.78 -0.63 12.22
C LEU A 350 31.13 -0.92 11.55
N LYS A 351 32.20 -1.04 12.36
CA LYS A 351 33.52 -1.44 11.90
C LYS A 351 33.51 -2.84 11.28
N GLU A 352 33.00 -3.84 12.00
CA GLU A 352 32.91 -5.22 11.49
C GLU A 352 32.03 -5.29 10.24
N ALA A 353 30.90 -4.58 10.22
CA ALA A 353 30.03 -4.51 9.05
C ALA A 353 30.70 -3.84 7.83
N ALA A 354 31.61 -2.90 8.04
CA ALA A 354 32.40 -2.27 6.99
C ALA A 354 33.54 -3.20 6.49
N GLU A 355 34.25 -3.86 7.40
CA GLU A 355 35.36 -4.78 7.08
C GLU A 355 34.88 -6.05 6.35
N GLU A 356 33.76 -6.62 6.77
CA GLU A 356 33.12 -7.78 6.12
C GLU A 356 32.35 -7.40 4.84
N GLY A 357 32.27 -6.11 4.51
CA GLY A 357 31.61 -5.61 3.30
C GLY A 357 30.08 -5.67 3.33
N PHE A 358 29.45 -5.89 4.49
CA PHE A 358 28.00 -5.82 4.64
C PHE A 358 27.48 -4.39 4.43
N ILE A 359 28.26 -3.38 4.81
CA ILE A 359 28.00 -1.97 4.52
C ILE A 359 29.18 -1.42 3.72
N ASN A 360 28.93 -0.98 2.49
CA ASN A 360 29.99 -0.42 1.66
C ASN A 360 30.43 0.98 2.15
N SER A 361 31.65 1.38 1.79
CA SER A 361 32.25 2.65 2.23
C SER A 361 31.43 3.90 1.84
N SER A 362 30.71 3.85 0.72
CA SER A 362 29.80 4.93 0.30
C SER A 362 28.62 5.08 1.27
N GLN A 363 28.03 3.96 1.72
CA GLN A 363 26.92 3.95 2.68
C GLN A 363 27.38 4.36 4.08
N ILE A 364 28.59 3.97 4.51
CA ILE A 364 29.22 4.47 5.74
C ILE A 364 29.34 6.00 5.68
N SER A 365 29.98 6.51 4.64
CA SER A 365 30.21 7.96 4.48
C SER A 365 28.90 8.72 4.39
N LYS A 366 27.91 8.19 3.67
CA LYS A 366 26.55 8.76 3.57
C LYS A 366 25.86 8.82 4.94
N GLY A 367 25.96 7.77 5.76
CA GLY A 367 25.39 7.75 7.11
C GLY A 367 25.99 8.83 8.02
N PHE A 368 27.31 9.02 7.99
CA PHE A 368 28.01 10.08 8.74
C PHE A 368 27.67 11.48 8.22
N SER A 369 27.63 11.70 6.90
CA SER A 369 27.22 12.98 6.32
C SER A 369 25.83 13.40 6.77
N ARG A 370 24.89 12.44 6.85
CA ARG A 370 23.53 12.72 7.32
C ARG A 370 23.47 13.02 8.81
N MET A 371 24.33 12.39 9.62
CA MET A 371 24.46 12.77 11.02
C MET A 371 25.00 14.19 11.20
N ILE A 372 25.90 14.64 10.33
CA ILE A 372 26.40 16.01 10.33
C ILE A 372 25.26 16.97 10.00
N ASP A 373 24.45 16.67 8.98
CA ASP A 373 23.31 17.52 8.59
C ASP A 373 22.21 17.56 9.69
N LEU A 374 22.09 16.51 10.52
CA LEU A 374 21.11 16.42 11.62
C LEU A 374 21.63 16.88 12.99
N VAL A 375 22.92 17.23 13.12
CA VAL A 375 23.55 17.43 14.44
C VAL A 375 23.01 18.65 15.19
N ASP A 376 22.57 19.67 14.46
CA ASP A 376 21.99 20.89 15.03
C ASP A 376 20.62 20.62 15.68
N ASP A 377 19.81 19.76 15.06
CA ASP A 377 18.52 19.31 15.61
C ASP A 377 18.75 18.36 16.80
N LEU A 378 19.67 17.39 16.65
CA LEU A 378 20.05 16.47 17.73
C LEU A 378 20.62 17.16 18.97
N SER A 379 21.17 18.37 18.82
CA SER A 379 21.69 19.15 19.95
C SER A 379 20.60 19.64 20.90
N LEU A 380 19.32 19.58 20.50
CA LEU A 380 18.17 19.89 21.36
C LEU A 380 17.92 18.78 22.38
N ASP A 381 18.07 17.52 21.97
CA ASP A 381 17.83 16.35 22.81
C ASP A 381 19.10 15.90 23.54
N ILE A 382 20.27 16.10 22.91
CA ILE A 382 21.56 15.61 23.39
C ILE A 382 22.52 16.80 23.61
N PRO A 383 22.79 17.21 24.86
CA PRO A 383 23.76 18.25 25.14
C PRO A 383 25.14 17.89 24.60
N ASN A 384 25.79 18.83 23.91
CA ASN A 384 27.09 18.62 23.24
C ASN A 384 27.07 17.61 22.06
N ALA A 385 25.93 17.35 21.41
CA ALA A 385 25.83 16.45 20.25
C ALA A 385 26.92 16.72 19.19
N LYS A 386 27.21 17.99 18.86
CA LYS A 386 28.31 18.38 17.95
C LYS A 386 29.68 17.84 18.36
N LYS A 387 30.06 18.03 19.63
CA LYS A 387 31.36 17.57 20.16
C LYS A 387 31.43 16.04 20.19
N ILE A 388 30.33 15.40 20.55
CA ILE A 388 30.23 13.95 20.55
C ILE A 388 30.41 13.41 19.13
N LEU A 389 29.67 13.95 18.15
CA LEU A 389 29.76 13.52 16.76
C LEU A 389 31.17 13.74 16.19
N GLN A 390 31.81 14.86 16.48
CA GLN A 390 33.22 15.10 16.14
C GLN A 390 34.14 14.01 16.71
N SER A 391 33.97 13.65 17.98
CA SER A 391 34.73 12.56 18.60
C SER A 391 34.50 11.20 17.91
N LEU A 392 33.26 10.89 17.53
CA LEU A 392 32.91 9.65 16.82
C LEU A 392 33.55 9.61 15.42
N ILE A 393 33.54 10.74 14.69
CA ILE A 393 34.18 10.87 13.38
C ILE A 393 35.69 10.66 13.51
N SER A 394 36.35 11.35 14.46
CA SER A 394 37.80 11.22 14.68
C SER A 394 38.20 9.78 15.04
N LYS A 395 37.42 9.12 15.90
CA LYS A 395 37.66 7.72 16.28
C LYS A 395 37.51 6.77 15.08
N SER A 396 36.40 6.87 14.36
CA SER A 396 36.11 6.03 13.18
C SER A 396 37.14 6.23 12.06
N ALA A 397 37.63 7.47 11.88
CA ALA A 397 38.69 7.78 10.92
C ALA A 397 40.05 7.22 11.35
N SER A 398 40.38 7.30 12.64
CA SER A 398 41.63 6.73 13.18
C SER A 398 41.69 5.20 13.08
N GLU A 399 40.53 4.55 13.12
CA GLU A 399 40.39 3.10 12.96
C GLU A 399 40.32 2.66 11.49
N GLY A 400 40.31 3.60 10.54
CA GLY A 400 40.48 3.33 9.11
C GLY A 400 39.23 2.91 8.33
N TRP A 401 38.05 2.83 8.96
CA TRP A 401 36.81 2.43 8.30
C TRP A 401 35.93 3.62 7.85
N LEU A 402 36.34 4.86 8.13
CA LEU A 402 35.70 6.09 7.67
C LEU A 402 36.69 7.03 6.97
N CYS A 403 36.34 7.52 5.78
CA CYS A 403 37.12 8.53 5.07
C CYS A 403 36.68 9.95 5.48
N ALA A 404 37.30 10.51 6.53
CA ALA A 404 36.92 11.82 7.06
C ALA A 404 37.07 12.98 6.05
N SER A 405 37.98 12.87 5.08
CA SER A 405 38.15 13.87 4.01
C SER A 405 36.97 13.95 3.04
N SER A 406 36.09 12.95 3.05
CA SER A 406 34.88 12.91 2.22
C SER A 406 33.65 13.51 2.90
N LEU A 407 33.76 13.96 4.16
CA LEU A 407 32.66 14.50 4.95
C LEU A 407 32.65 16.04 4.98
N LYS A 408 31.46 16.62 5.13
CA LYS A 408 31.29 18.07 5.36
C LYS A 408 31.92 18.48 6.70
N SER A 409 32.49 19.69 6.79
CA SER A 409 33.01 20.22 8.05
C SER A 409 31.85 20.65 8.98
N ILE A 410 31.93 20.29 10.26
CA ILE A 410 30.98 20.75 11.28
C ILE A 410 31.33 22.21 11.65
N SER A 411 30.52 23.18 11.22
CA SER A 411 30.75 24.60 11.50
C SER A 411 30.47 24.97 12.96
N PRO A 412 31.28 25.85 13.59
CA PRO A 412 30.96 26.44 14.89
C PRO A 412 29.85 27.49 14.78
N ASP A 413 29.03 27.59 15.83
CA ASP A 413 27.79 28.40 15.89
C ASP A 413 28.00 29.85 15.40
N SER A 414 27.16 30.29 14.47
CA SER A 414 27.06 31.71 14.08
C SER A 414 26.00 32.40 14.95
N PRO A 415 26.33 33.40 15.77
CA PRO A 415 25.35 34.10 16.59
C PRO A 415 24.70 35.20 15.74
N GLY A 416 23.45 35.03 15.37
CA GLY A 416 22.66 36.04 14.68
C GLY A 416 21.17 35.71 14.74
N ASN A 417 20.33 36.73 14.64
CA ASN A 417 18.88 36.76 14.88
C ASN A 417 18.03 35.58 14.35
N ARG A 418 18.54 34.77 13.41
CA ARG A 418 17.95 33.49 12.95
C ARG A 418 17.89 32.42 14.05
N TYR A 419 18.74 32.46 15.08
CA TYR A 419 18.81 31.38 16.09
C TYR A 419 17.54 31.27 16.95
N LEU A 420 16.82 32.38 17.18
CA LEU A 420 15.59 32.37 17.99
C LEU A 420 14.40 31.88 17.16
N GLU A 421 14.26 32.36 15.92
CA GLU A 421 13.26 31.92 14.93
C GLU A 421 13.42 30.42 14.65
N ASP A 422 14.65 29.96 14.43
CA ASP A 422 15.01 28.57 14.21
C ASP A 422 14.82 27.70 15.47
N ARG A 423 14.87 28.28 16.67
CA ARG A 423 14.56 27.56 17.92
C ARG A 423 13.06 27.36 18.11
N VAL A 424 12.23 28.36 17.80
CA VAL A 424 10.77 28.24 17.84
C VAL A 424 10.30 27.24 16.78
N ALA A 425 10.79 27.36 15.54
CA ALA A 425 10.51 26.43 14.46
C ALA A 425 10.90 24.99 14.82
N ARG A 426 12.05 24.78 15.48
CA ARG A 426 12.48 23.43 15.92
C ARG A 426 11.62 22.85 17.04
N ILE A 427 11.24 23.63 18.06
CA ILE A 427 10.33 23.17 19.11
C ILE A 427 8.98 22.78 18.48
N PHE A 428 8.48 23.60 17.55
CA PHE A 428 7.25 23.30 16.83
C PHE A 428 7.35 22.02 15.98
N LYS A 429 8.49 21.75 15.30
CA LYS A 429 8.68 20.48 14.54
C LYS A 429 8.49 19.24 15.41
N ILE A 430 8.99 19.25 16.65
CA ILE A 430 8.84 18.14 17.60
C ILE A 430 7.38 17.99 18.02
N LYS A 431 6.71 19.11 18.35
CA LYS A 431 5.30 19.09 18.73
C LYS A 431 4.40 18.65 17.57
N ALA A 432 4.60 19.20 16.39
CA ALA A 432 3.91 18.80 15.15
C ALA A 432 4.08 17.31 14.87
N GLN A 433 5.26 16.73 15.12
CA GLN A 433 5.46 15.29 15.01
C GLN A 433 4.56 14.51 15.98
N SER A 434 4.47 14.93 17.25
CA SER A 434 3.60 14.27 18.24
C SER A 434 2.12 14.36 17.83
N ILE A 435 1.67 15.55 17.42
CA ILE A 435 0.29 15.81 16.98
C ILE A 435 -0.07 14.90 15.78
N VAL A 436 0.80 14.85 14.76
CA VAL A 436 0.57 14.02 13.58
C VAL A 436 0.57 12.53 13.91
N GLN A 437 1.47 12.08 14.79
CA GLN A 437 1.53 10.67 15.20
C GLN A 437 0.29 10.25 15.98
N GLU A 438 -0.19 11.10 16.88
CA GLU A 438 -1.44 10.87 17.60
C GLU A 438 -2.63 10.84 16.64
N TYR A 439 -2.70 11.80 15.72
CA TYR A 439 -3.72 11.82 14.68
C TYR A 439 -3.76 10.55 13.84
N PHE A 440 -2.61 9.99 13.43
CA PHE A 440 -2.59 8.73 12.69
C PHE A 440 -3.12 7.53 13.51
N MET A 441 -3.09 7.61 14.84
CA MET A 441 -3.66 6.59 15.71
C MET A 441 -5.15 6.82 15.98
N SER A 442 -5.55 8.07 16.25
CA SER A 442 -6.91 8.43 16.68
C SER A 442 -7.85 8.73 15.52
N GLY A 443 -7.34 9.35 14.45
CA GLY A 443 -8.14 9.96 13.38
C GLY A 443 -8.89 11.22 13.82
N ASP A 444 -8.57 11.80 14.97
CA ASP A 444 -9.28 12.95 15.52
C ASP A 444 -8.74 14.26 14.94
N ILE A 445 -9.50 14.85 14.03
CA ILE A 445 -9.16 16.14 13.39
C ILE A 445 -9.35 17.31 14.36
N PHE A 446 -10.34 17.23 15.27
CA PHE A 446 -10.64 18.33 16.19
C PHE A 446 -9.52 18.52 17.20
N GLU A 447 -8.93 17.44 17.70
CA GLU A 447 -7.79 17.51 18.59
C GLU A 447 -6.59 18.16 17.90
N VAL A 448 -6.35 17.84 16.62
CA VAL A 448 -5.28 18.49 15.82
C VAL A 448 -5.55 19.99 15.67
N SER A 449 -6.76 20.38 15.26
CA SER A 449 -7.14 21.80 15.14
C SER A 449 -6.98 22.52 16.47
N SER A 450 -7.46 21.95 17.58
CA SER A 450 -7.33 22.55 18.91
C SER A 450 -5.87 22.67 19.36
N CYS A 451 -5.04 21.65 19.08
CA CYS A 451 -3.61 21.70 19.40
C CYS A 451 -2.91 22.82 18.62
N LEU A 452 -3.21 22.96 17.32
CA LEU A 452 -2.65 24.01 16.48
C LEU A 452 -3.17 25.41 16.86
N GLU A 453 -4.45 25.53 17.22
CA GLU A 453 -5.07 26.78 17.68
C GLU A 453 -4.54 27.23 19.05
N SER A 454 -4.26 26.30 19.97
CA SER A 454 -3.71 26.61 21.30
C SER A 454 -2.29 27.19 21.28
N ASP A 455 -1.51 26.86 20.24
CA ASP A 455 -0.18 27.44 20.00
C ASP A 455 -0.22 28.70 19.12
N ASN A 456 -1.39 29.03 18.58
CA ASN A 456 -1.60 30.05 17.56
C ASN A 456 -1.80 31.47 18.12
N GLU A 457 -1.37 31.77 19.35
CA GLU A 457 -1.23 33.17 19.78
C GLU A 457 -0.31 33.98 18.83
N THR A 458 0.50 33.27 18.02
CA THR A 458 1.25 33.79 16.87
C THR A 458 1.05 32.88 15.65
N CYS A 459 -0.08 33.01 14.94
CA CYS A 459 -0.34 32.34 13.67
C CYS A 459 0.67 32.82 12.59
N SER A 460 1.80 32.14 12.49
CA SER A 460 2.83 32.40 11.48
C SER A 460 2.65 31.46 10.31
N ALA A 461 2.58 32.02 9.10
CA ALA A 461 2.60 31.30 7.83
C ALA A 461 3.71 30.23 7.77
N GLU A 462 4.83 30.49 8.44
CA GLU A 462 5.97 29.57 8.53
C GLU A 462 5.67 28.31 9.36
N LEU A 463 4.92 28.42 10.46
CA LEU A 463 4.57 27.25 11.29
C LEU A 463 3.56 26.35 10.58
N ASN A 464 2.59 26.93 9.87
CA ASN A 464 1.64 26.19 9.04
C ASN A 464 2.39 25.43 7.92
N ALA A 465 3.31 26.08 7.22
CA ALA A 465 4.16 25.44 6.21
C ALA A 465 4.99 24.28 6.79
N ILE A 466 5.57 24.47 7.99
CA ILE A 466 6.31 23.42 8.71
C ILE A 466 5.40 22.24 9.06
N PHE A 467 4.16 22.50 9.51
CA PHE A 467 3.21 21.44 9.82
C PHE A 467 2.83 20.64 8.58
N VAL A 468 2.51 21.30 7.46
CA VAL A 468 2.20 20.65 6.17
C VAL A 468 3.35 19.76 5.72
N LYS A 469 4.58 20.29 5.73
CA LYS A 469 5.78 19.49 5.44
C LYS A 469 5.86 18.27 6.35
N ARG A 470 5.70 18.46 7.66
CA ARG A 470 5.85 17.38 8.65
C ARG A 470 4.79 16.30 8.48
N LEU A 471 3.54 16.69 8.27
CA LEU A 471 2.40 15.80 8.03
C LEU A 471 2.67 14.89 6.82
N ILE A 472 3.02 15.48 5.68
CA ILE A 472 3.22 14.73 4.44
C ILE A 472 4.48 13.85 4.53
N THR A 473 5.61 14.35 5.07
CA THR A 473 6.82 13.54 5.26
C THR A 473 6.55 12.31 6.13
N LEU A 474 5.83 12.46 7.25
CA LEU A 474 5.50 11.33 8.13
C LEU A 474 4.52 10.34 7.49
N ALA A 475 3.63 10.81 6.61
CA ALA A 475 2.69 9.96 5.89
C ALA A 475 3.38 9.14 4.79
N MET A 476 4.33 9.73 4.05
CA MET A 476 5.04 9.04 2.97
C MET A 476 5.83 7.82 3.44
N ASP A 477 6.32 7.85 4.68
CA ASP A 477 7.03 6.72 5.30
C ASP A 477 6.10 5.59 5.76
N ARG A 478 4.78 5.75 5.62
CA ARG A 478 3.74 4.86 6.17
C ARG A 478 2.86 4.26 5.07
N LYS A 479 1.79 3.57 5.47
CA LYS A 479 0.88 2.89 4.53
C LYS A 479 -0.07 3.91 3.92
N ASN A 480 -0.77 3.48 2.88
CA ASN A 480 -1.70 4.36 2.20
C ASN A 480 -2.83 4.89 3.10
N ARG A 481 -3.18 4.19 4.19
CA ARG A 481 -4.12 4.70 5.19
C ARG A 481 -3.64 6.03 5.75
N GLU A 482 -2.40 6.11 6.22
CA GLU A 482 -1.86 7.35 6.79
C GLU A 482 -1.67 8.42 5.72
N LYS A 483 -1.42 8.02 4.46
CA LYS A 483 -1.39 8.95 3.32
C LYS A 483 -2.75 9.57 3.04
N GLU A 484 -3.81 8.78 3.04
CA GLU A 484 -5.19 9.26 2.95
C GLU A 484 -5.56 10.15 4.13
N MET A 485 -5.23 9.73 5.36
CA MET A 485 -5.46 10.52 6.56
C MET A 485 -4.78 11.88 6.49
N ALA A 486 -3.56 11.96 5.93
CA ALA A 486 -2.85 13.21 5.72
C ALA A 486 -3.54 14.12 4.68
N SER A 487 -4.02 13.56 3.57
CA SER A 487 -4.80 14.33 2.57
C SER A 487 -6.13 14.86 3.14
N VAL A 488 -6.84 14.04 3.92
CA VAL A 488 -8.08 14.43 4.60
C VAL A 488 -7.82 15.49 5.66
N LEU A 489 -6.74 15.36 6.45
CA LEU A 489 -6.41 16.36 7.46
C LEU A 489 -6.03 17.70 6.81
N LEU A 490 -5.22 17.66 5.75
CA LEU A 490 -4.79 18.86 5.04
C LEU A 490 -5.97 19.65 4.47
N SER A 491 -6.99 18.97 3.92
CA SER A 491 -8.22 19.61 3.45
C SER A 491 -9.12 20.10 4.59
N SER A 492 -9.11 19.44 5.74
CA SER A 492 -9.95 19.79 6.89
C SER A 492 -9.40 20.93 7.74
N LEU A 493 -8.09 21.15 7.76
CA LEU A 493 -7.45 22.23 8.53
C LEU A 493 -7.64 23.62 7.90
N CYS A 494 -8.04 23.69 6.62
CA CYS A 494 -8.34 24.93 5.91
C CYS A 494 -7.26 26.02 6.06
N PHE A 495 -5.98 25.64 6.02
CA PHE A 495 -4.88 26.61 6.04
C PHE A 495 -4.97 27.61 4.87
N PRO A 496 -4.44 28.83 5.03
CA PRO A 496 -4.27 29.75 3.92
C PRO A 496 -3.52 29.06 2.76
N PRO A 497 -3.97 29.22 1.50
CA PRO A 497 -3.33 28.55 0.37
C PRO A 497 -1.84 28.85 0.25
N ASP A 498 -1.41 30.07 0.55
CA ASP A 498 0.01 30.48 0.53
C ASP A 498 0.86 29.68 1.53
N ASP A 499 0.31 29.36 2.70
CA ASP A 499 0.99 28.56 3.72
C ASP A 499 1.18 27.11 3.25
N VAL A 500 0.15 26.56 2.59
CA VAL A 500 0.20 25.22 2.00
C VAL A 500 1.19 25.18 0.84
N VAL A 501 1.20 26.22 0.00
CA VAL A 501 2.20 26.39 -1.08
C VAL A 501 3.60 26.37 -0.51
N ASN A 502 3.88 27.17 0.53
CA ASN A 502 5.18 27.18 1.19
C ASN A 502 5.54 25.80 1.77
N GLY A 503 4.58 25.08 2.36
CA GLY A 503 4.78 23.72 2.84
C GLY A 503 5.18 22.75 1.72
N PHE A 504 4.54 22.82 0.55
CA PHE A 504 4.90 22.03 -0.62
C PHE A 504 6.24 22.46 -1.24
N VAL A 505 6.56 23.76 -1.29
CA VAL A 505 7.89 24.24 -1.71
C VAL A 505 8.98 23.60 -0.85
N MET A 506 8.82 23.63 0.49
CA MET A 506 9.79 23.00 1.39
C MET A 506 9.89 21.47 1.20
N LEU A 507 8.82 20.79 0.75
CA LEU A 507 8.84 19.36 0.43
C LEU A 507 9.58 19.10 -0.88
N ILE A 508 9.35 19.91 -1.91
CA ILE A 508 10.00 19.78 -3.22
C ILE A 508 11.49 20.08 -3.13
N GLU A 509 11.89 21.13 -2.40
CA GLU A 509 13.30 21.46 -2.17
C GLU A 509 14.06 20.35 -1.42
N SER A 510 13.38 19.63 -0.53
CA SER A 510 13.97 18.51 0.21
C SER A 510 13.66 17.13 -0.38
N ALA A 511 13.10 17.06 -1.59
CA ALA A 511 12.74 15.80 -2.24
C ALA A 511 13.97 14.96 -2.57
N ASP A 512 15.08 15.59 -2.99
CA ASP A 512 16.34 14.91 -3.28
C ASP A 512 16.88 14.18 -2.04
N ASP A 513 16.85 14.84 -0.88
CA ASP A 513 17.27 14.24 0.40
C ASP A 513 16.28 13.18 0.90
N THR A 514 14.98 13.42 0.73
CA THR A 514 13.93 12.50 1.14
C THR A 514 13.96 11.21 0.31
N ALA A 515 14.30 11.29 -0.99
CA ALA A 515 14.44 10.13 -1.88
C ALA A 515 15.53 9.15 -1.42
N LEU A 516 16.52 9.64 -0.65
CA LEU A 516 17.55 8.78 -0.07
C LEU A 516 16.99 7.87 1.02
N ASP A 517 15.91 8.29 1.68
CA ASP A 517 15.21 7.53 2.72
C ASP A 517 14.01 6.78 2.19
N ASN A 518 13.30 7.37 1.24
CA ASN A 518 12.10 6.81 0.67
C ASN A 518 12.23 6.77 -0.86
N PRO A 519 12.55 5.62 -1.46
CA PRO A 519 12.73 5.52 -2.91
C PRO A 519 11.45 5.78 -3.71
N ILE A 520 10.27 5.76 -3.06
CA ILE A 520 8.94 5.98 -3.68
C ILE A 520 8.48 7.45 -3.48
N VAL A 521 9.36 8.33 -2.97
CA VAL A 521 9.00 9.72 -2.67
C VAL A 521 8.50 10.46 -3.91
N VAL A 522 8.97 10.11 -5.11
CA VAL A 522 8.60 10.82 -6.33
C VAL A 522 7.13 10.61 -6.63
N GLU A 523 6.71 9.35 -6.63
CA GLU A 523 5.34 8.93 -6.87
C GLU A 523 4.43 9.44 -5.76
N ASP A 524 4.83 9.25 -4.50
CA ASP A 524 4.01 9.63 -3.35
C ASP A 524 3.81 11.15 -3.26
N LEU A 525 4.89 11.94 -3.40
CA LEU A 525 4.82 13.40 -3.30
C LEU A 525 4.08 14.01 -4.51
N ALA A 526 4.26 13.44 -5.71
CA ALA A 526 3.50 13.85 -6.89
C ALA A 526 2.01 13.59 -6.71
N MET A 527 1.67 12.45 -6.09
CA MET A 527 0.29 12.10 -5.79
C MET A 527 -0.31 13.02 -4.72
N PHE A 528 0.45 13.38 -3.66
CA PHE A 528 0.01 14.37 -2.66
C PHE A 528 -0.25 15.75 -3.28
N LEU A 529 0.64 16.21 -4.16
CA LEU A 529 0.44 17.47 -4.91
C LEU A 529 -0.82 17.42 -5.77
N ALA A 530 -0.99 16.36 -6.55
CA ALA A 530 -2.17 16.18 -7.38
C ALA A 530 -3.46 16.06 -6.53
N ARG A 531 -3.38 15.36 -5.39
CA ARG A 531 -4.49 15.21 -4.44
C ARG A 531 -4.87 16.53 -3.80
N ALA A 532 -3.90 17.37 -3.39
CA ALA A 532 -4.15 18.70 -2.84
C ALA A 532 -4.83 19.63 -3.86
N VAL A 533 -4.53 19.50 -5.15
CA VAL A 533 -5.24 20.22 -6.22
C VAL A 533 -6.67 19.71 -6.39
N VAL A 534 -6.87 18.39 -6.35
CA VAL A 534 -8.21 17.77 -6.46
C VAL A 534 -9.09 18.01 -5.22
N ASP A 535 -8.48 18.09 -4.03
CA ASP A 535 -9.12 18.51 -2.78
C ASP A 535 -9.30 20.02 -2.67
N GLU A 536 -8.85 20.77 -3.66
CA GLU A 536 -8.95 22.24 -3.73
C GLU A 536 -8.26 22.98 -2.58
N VAL A 537 -7.31 22.30 -1.92
CA VAL A 537 -6.36 22.95 -1.00
C VAL A 537 -5.39 23.83 -1.80
N LEU A 538 -5.06 23.42 -3.03
CA LEU A 538 -4.23 24.18 -3.96
C LEU A 538 -4.98 24.47 -5.27
N ALA A 539 -4.86 25.68 -5.79
CA ALA A 539 -5.30 26.03 -7.13
C ALA A 539 -4.30 25.50 -8.18
N PRO A 540 -4.74 25.23 -9.42
CA PRO A 540 -3.83 24.85 -10.51
C PRO A 540 -2.72 25.88 -10.78
N GLN A 541 -2.94 27.17 -10.52
CA GLN A 541 -1.90 28.21 -10.65
C GLN A 541 -0.78 28.05 -9.61
N HIS A 542 -1.11 27.63 -8.39
CA HIS A 542 -0.11 27.41 -7.34
C HIS A 542 0.90 26.32 -7.72
N LEU A 543 0.52 25.35 -8.57
CA LEU A 543 1.44 24.32 -9.07
C LEU A 543 2.52 24.92 -9.99
N GLU A 544 2.20 26.00 -10.70
CA GLU A 544 3.17 26.76 -11.51
C GLU A 544 4.06 27.63 -10.62
N GLU A 545 3.52 28.21 -9.55
CA GLU A 545 4.27 28.98 -8.56
C GLU A 545 5.31 28.11 -7.84
N ILE A 546 4.93 26.94 -7.35
CA ILE A 546 5.86 25.95 -6.76
C ILE A 546 6.97 25.59 -7.76
N GLY A 547 6.62 25.43 -9.05
CA GLY A 547 7.58 25.11 -10.10
C GLY A 547 8.58 26.23 -10.41
N THR A 548 8.16 27.49 -10.38
CA THR A 548 9.04 28.64 -10.64
C THR A 548 10.03 28.91 -9.50
N GLN A 549 9.70 28.51 -8.28
CA GLN A 549 10.57 28.65 -7.10
C GLN A 549 11.64 27.54 -6.99
N CYS A 550 11.49 26.44 -7.74
CA CYS A 550 12.41 25.29 -7.67
C CYS A 550 13.54 25.39 -8.71
N LEU A 551 14.79 25.56 -8.26
CA LEU A 551 15.93 26.01 -9.07
C LEU A 551 16.78 24.92 -9.79
N GLY A 552 16.24 23.74 -10.12
CA GLY A 552 17.03 22.66 -10.73
C GLY A 552 16.33 21.86 -11.82
N GLN A 553 16.76 22.00 -13.08
CA GLN A 553 16.19 21.30 -14.25
C GLN A 553 16.23 19.76 -14.14
N GLU A 554 17.23 19.22 -13.43
CA GLU A 554 17.47 17.77 -13.25
C GLU A 554 17.12 17.25 -11.83
N SER A 555 16.51 18.08 -10.97
CA SER A 555 16.20 17.71 -9.59
C SER A 555 15.06 16.67 -9.48
N ILE A 556 15.06 15.87 -8.42
CA ILE A 556 13.94 14.99 -8.09
C ILE A 556 12.66 15.81 -7.88
N GLY A 557 12.78 17.01 -7.31
CA GLY A 557 11.66 17.94 -7.17
C GLY A 557 10.98 18.32 -8.49
N ASN A 558 11.76 18.54 -9.56
CA ASN A 558 11.18 18.80 -10.88
C ASN A 558 10.45 17.56 -11.44
N LYS A 559 10.99 16.35 -11.21
CA LYS A 559 10.31 15.10 -11.62
C LYS A 559 8.96 14.94 -10.93
N VAL A 560 8.89 15.25 -9.64
CA VAL A 560 7.64 15.27 -8.86
C VAL A 560 6.60 16.20 -9.50
N LEU A 561 7.00 17.44 -9.84
CA LEU A 561 6.11 18.41 -10.46
C LEU A 561 5.62 17.96 -11.85
N GLN A 562 6.52 17.44 -12.69
CA GLN A 562 6.14 16.92 -14.01
C GLN A 562 5.17 15.74 -13.90
N MET A 563 5.40 14.84 -12.94
CA MET A 563 4.51 13.71 -12.68
C MET A 563 3.14 14.18 -12.18
N ALA A 564 3.08 15.11 -11.23
CA ALA A 564 1.83 15.68 -10.74
C ALA A 564 1.02 16.35 -11.86
N LYS A 565 1.67 17.14 -12.72
CA LYS A 565 1.05 17.74 -13.91
C LYS A 565 0.52 16.70 -14.89
N SER A 566 1.26 15.61 -15.09
CA SER A 566 0.83 14.49 -15.94
C SER A 566 -0.41 13.79 -15.37
N LEU A 567 -0.43 13.52 -14.06
CA LEU A 567 -1.55 12.91 -13.35
C LEU A 567 -2.83 13.74 -13.47
N LEU A 568 -2.73 15.06 -13.30
CA LEU A 568 -3.87 15.99 -13.38
C LEU A 568 -4.44 16.11 -14.80
N LYS A 569 -3.59 16.01 -15.84
CA LYS A 569 -4.00 16.10 -17.26
C LYS A 569 -4.72 14.84 -17.78
N ALA A 570 -4.63 13.71 -17.08
CA ALA A 570 -5.26 12.46 -17.52
C ALA A 570 -6.80 12.55 -17.49
N ARG A 571 -7.47 11.82 -18.38
CA ARG A 571 -8.95 11.76 -18.40
C ARG A 571 -9.46 11.10 -17.10
N LEU A 572 -10.47 11.72 -16.47
CA LEU A 572 -11.01 11.32 -15.16
C LEU A 572 -9.96 11.32 -14.04
N SER A 573 -8.96 12.21 -14.14
CA SER A 573 -7.89 12.35 -13.14
C SER A 573 -8.43 12.59 -11.74
N GLY A 574 -9.43 13.47 -11.58
CA GLY A 574 -10.05 13.78 -10.28
C GLY A 574 -10.53 12.53 -9.52
N GLU A 575 -11.34 11.67 -10.16
CA GLU A 575 -11.87 10.45 -9.53
C GLU A 575 -10.78 9.42 -9.19
N ARG A 576 -9.76 9.32 -10.04
CA ARG A 576 -8.63 8.40 -9.83
C ARG A 576 -7.73 8.89 -8.70
N ILE A 577 -7.45 10.19 -8.65
CA ILE A 577 -6.64 10.83 -7.63
C ILE A 577 -7.38 10.81 -6.28
N LEU A 578 -8.71 10.98 -6.27
CA LEU A 578 -9.53 10.82 -5.05
C LEU A 578 -9.41 9.42 -4.42
N ARG A 579 -9.05 8.40 -5.21
CA ARG A 579 -8.89 7.01 -4.74
C ARG A 579 -7.42 6.56 -4.74
N CYS A 580 -6.46 7.47 -4.89
CA CYS A 580 -5.06 7.12 -5.15
C CYS A 580 -4.43 6.32 -4.01
N TRP A 581 -4.87 6.56 -2.77
CA TRP A 581 -4.41 5.84 -1.60
C TRP A 581 -5.23 4.55 -1.33
N GLY A 582 -6.34 4.35 -2.03
CA GLY A 582 -7.30 3.28 -1.74
C GLY A 582 -8.21 3.69 -0.58
N GLY A 583 -9.51 3.80 -0.87
CA GLY A 583 -10.50 4.45 0.00
C GLY A 583 -10.44 4.01 1.47
N GLY A 584 -9.90 4.89 2.31
CA GLY A 584 -9.87 4.79 3.76
C GLY A 584 -10.42 6.06 4.37
N GLY A 585 -11.72 6.31 4.17
CA GLY A 585 -12.45 7.31 4.94
C GLY A 585 -12.30 7.00 6.43
N GLY A 586 -12.03 8.04 7.21
CA GLY A 586 -11.53 7.96 8.58
C GLY A 586 -12.32 7.11 9.56
N GLY A 587 -11.61 6.65 10.58
CA GLY A 587 -12.13 6.46 11.94
C GLY A 587 -13.08 5.28 12.22
N SER A 588 -13.65 4.59 11.22
CA SER A 588 -14.48 3.41 11.50
C SER A 588 -14.06 2.20 10.66
N ASN A 589 -14.02 1.03 11.29
CA ASN A 589 -13.72 -0.28 10.70
C ASN A 589 -14.73 -0.72 9.62
N ARG A 590 -14.94 0.04 8.54
CA ARG A 590 -15.78 -0.38 7.42
C ARG A 590 -15.08 -0.24 6.06
N PRO A 591 -15.27 -1.22 5.16
CA PRO A 591 -14.65 -1.24 3.85
C PRO A 591 -15.13 -0.05 3.01
N GLY A 592 -14.24 0.43 2.13
CA GLY A 592 -14.50 1.56 1.23
C GLY A 592 -15.82 1.42 0.49
N TRP A 593 -16.66 2.44 0.55
CA TRP A 593 -17.97 2.45 -0.10
C TRP A 593 -17.79 2.69 -1.60
N ALA A 594 -18.53 1.94 -2.42
CA ALA A 594 -18.71 2.36 -3.81
C ALA A 594 -19.49 3.69 -3.81
N VAL A 595 -19.26 4.55 -4.81
CA VAL A 595 -19.96 5.84 -4.91
C VAL A 595 -21.49 5.67 -4.92
N GLU A 596 -21.98 4.56 -5.46
CA GLU A 596 -23.40 4.21 -5.43
C GLU A 596 -23.89 3.86 -4.02
N ASP A 597 -23.10 3.16 -3.20
CA ASP A 597 -23.46 2.88 -1.80
C ASP A 597 -23.55 4.17 -0.96
N VAL A 598 -22.67 5.14 -1.24
CA VAL A 598 -22.68 6.46 -0.59
C VAL A 598 -23.96 7.21 -0.99
N LYS A 599 -24.31 7.23 -2.29
CA LYS A 599 -25.53 7.87 -2.79
C LYS A 599 -26.80 7.26 -2.22
N ASP A 600 -26.83 5.94 -2.07
CA ASP A 600 -27.93 5.21 -1.44
C ASP A 600 -28.05 5.55 0.04
N LYS A 601 -26.93 5.66 0.75
CA LYS A 601 -26.92 6.05 2.16
C LYS A 601 -27.36 7.50 2.37
N ILE A 602 -26.91 8.42 1.51
CA ILE A 602 -27.39 9.80 1.48
C ILE A 602 -28.90 9.83 1.19
N GLY A 603 -29.38 9.03 0.24
CA GLY A 603 -30.81 8.90 -0.04
C GLY A 603 -31.62 8.50 1.20
N LYS A 604 -31.20 7.41 1.87
CA LYS A 604 -31.84 6.92 3.09
C LYS A 604 -31.81 7.94 4.24
N LEU A 605 -30.69 8.63 4.41
CA LEU A 605 -30.53 9.69 5.41
C LEU A 605 -31.55 10.82 5.18
N LEU A 606 -31.67 11.27 3.94
CA LEU A 606 -32.62 12.33 3.61
C LEU A 606 -34.07 11.85 3.81
N GLU A 607 -34.42 10.64 3.36
CA GLU A 607 -35.76 10.05 3.59
C GLU A 607 -36.12 9.89 5.07
N GLU A 608 -35.16 9.48 5.90
CA GLU A 608 -35.32 9.37 7.35
C GLU A 608 -35.55 10.75 7.98
N PHE A 609 -34.79 11.77 7.54
CA PHE A 609 -35.01 13.13 7.97
C PHE A 609 -36.35 13.71 7.48
N GLU A 610 -36.79 13.40 6.26
CA GLU A 610 -38.12 13.80 5.77
C GLU A 610 -39.22 13.30 6.72
N SER A 611 -39.06 12.07 7.22
CA SER A 611 -40.01 11.38 8.09
C SER A 611 -39.92 11.82 9.56
N GLY A 612 -38.70 11.97 10.09
CA GLY A 612 -38.45 12.23 11.51
C GLY A 612 -38.20 13.70 11.88
N GLY A 613 -37.63 14.49 10.98
CA GLY A 613 -37.37 15.93 11.18
C GLY A 613 -36.28 16.28 12.19
N ASP A 614 -35.49 15.32 12.69
CA ASP A 614 -34.39 15.60 13.62
C ASP A 614 -33.15 16.12 12.88
N VAL A 615 -32.95 17.43 12.94
CA VAL A 615 -31.82 18.11 12.28
C VAL A 615 -30.48 17.69 12.89
N ARG A 616 -30.42 17.45 14.20
CA ARG A 616 -29.15 17.09 14.86
C ARG A 616 -28.71 15.69 14.44
N GLU A 617 -29.67 14.77 14.32
CA GLU A 617 -29.41 13.42 13.83
C GLU A 617 -28.94 13.46 12.36
N ALA A 618 -29.63 14.20 11.50
CA ALA A 618 -29.25 14.33 10.09
C ALA A 618 -27.86 14.95 9.93
N CYS A 619 -27.54 16.03 10.66
CA CYS A 619 -26.21 16.64 10.66
C CYS A 619 -25.14 15.68 11.18
N ARG A 620 -25.45 14.91 12.23
CA ARG A 620 -24.54 13.86 12.73
C ARG A 620 -24.29 12.80 11.67
N CYS A 621 -25.35 12.28 11.04
CA CYS A 621 -25.23 11.27 10.00
C CYS A 621 -24.44 11.78 8.79
N ILE A 622 -24.63 13.03 8.37
CA ILE A 622 -23.84 13.66 7.29
C ILE A 622 -22.37 13.74 7.71
N LYS A 623 -22.08 14.16 8.94
CA LYS A 623 -20.71 14.20 9.48
C LYS A 623 -20.08 12.80 9.55
N GLU A 624 -20.84 11.79 9.94
CA GLU A 624 -20.42 10.38 10.00
C GLU A 624 -20.25 9.72 8.62
N LEU A 625 -20.69 10.36 7.53
CA LEU A 625 -20.30 9.92 6.19
C LEU A 625 -18.78 10.07 5.99
N GLY A 626 -18.14 11.03 6.66
CA GLY A 626 -16.69 11.25 6.56
C GLY A 626 -16.24 11.67 5.15
N MET A 627 -17.14 12.24 4.35
CA MET A 627 -16.89 12.60 2.95
C MET A 627 -17.27 14.07 2.66
N PRO A 628 -16.58 15.05 3.28
CA PRO A 628 -16.91 16.47 3.15
C PRO A 628 -16.90 16.98 1.70
N PHE A 629 -16.05 16.40 0.86
CA PHE A 629 -15.95 16.72 -0.58
C PHE A 629 -17.12 16.20 -1.42
N PHE A 630 -17.92 15.27 -0.89
CA PHE A 630 -19.11 14.69 -1.55
C PHE A 630 -20.42 15.26 -1.00
N HIS A 631 -20.36 16.23 -0.09
CA HIS A 631 -21.55 16.87 0.48
C HIS A 631 -22.41 17.58 -0.59
N HIS A 632 -21.85 17.93 -1.76
CA HIS A 632 -22.61 18.41 -2.91
C HIS A 632 -23.68 17.41 -3.38
N GLU A 633 -23.51 16.10 -3.12
CA GLU A 633 -24.53 15.08 -3.42
C GLU A 633 -25.70 15.15 -2.42
N VAL A 634 -25.42 15.48 -1.15
CA VAL A 634 -26.46 15.79 -0.15
C VAL A 634 -27.28 17.00 -0.61
N VAL A 635 -26.60 18.06 -1.04
CA VAL A 635 -27.23 19.28 -1.58
C VAL A 635 -28.06 18.96 -2.83
N LYS A 636 -27.48 18.25 -3.80
CA LYS A 636 -28.17 17.86 -5.04
C LYS A 636 -29.45 17.08 -4.75
N LYS A 637 -29.34 15.97 -4.00
CA LYS A 637 -30.50 15.11 -3.69
C LYS A 637 -31.55 15.86 -2.88
N ALA A 638 -31.15 16.65 -1.89
CA ALA A 638 -32.07 17.46 -1.11
C ALA A 638 -32.83 18.46 -2.00
N LEU A 639 -32.15 19.18 -2.89
CA LEU A 639 -32.77 20.13 -3.82
C LEU A 639 -33.73 19.46 -4.81
N VAL A 640 -33.34 18.33 -5.40
CA VAL A 640 -34.23 17.54 -6.28
C VAL A 640 -35.49 17.15 -5.53
N THR A 641 -35.36 16.61 -4.31
CA THR A 641 -36.51 16.23 -3.48
C THR A 641 -37.36 17.44 -3.06
N ILE A 642 -36.75 18.60 -2.80
CA ILE A 642 -37.47 19.85 -2.53
C ILE A 642 -38.34 20.25 -3.74
N ILE A 643 -37.82 20.11 -4.97
CA ILE A 643 -38.55 20.46 -6.21
C ILE A 643 -39.66 19.44 -6.50
N GLU A 644 -39.37 18.14 -6.37
CA GLU A 644 -40.33 17.05 -6.63
C GLU A 644 -41.47 17.01 -5.62
N LYS A 645 -41.14 17.08 -4.31
CA LYS A 645 -42.10 16.85 -3.22
C LYS A 645 -42.55 18.13 -2.52
N LYS A 646 -42.04 19.30 -2.91
CA LYS A 646 -42.28 20.60 -2.24
C LYS A 646 -41.94 20.58 -0.74
N ASN A 647 -40.95 19.79 -0.36
CA ASN A 647 -40.62 19.54 1.03
C ASN A 647 -39.72 20.65 1.62
N LYS A 648 -40.33 21.63 2.30
CA LYS A 648 -39.62 22.74 2.94
C LYS A 648 -38.68 22.33 4.08
N ARG A 649 -38.79 21.11 4.63
CA ARG A 649 -37.93 20.66 5.74
C ARG A 649 -36.48 20.46 5.32
N LEU A 650 -36.26 19.95 4.12
CA LEU A 650 -34.93 19.73 3.58
C LEU A 650 -34.18 21.05 3.34
N TRP A 651 -34.91 22.13 3.03
CA TRP A 651 -34.34 23.46 2.96
C TRP A 651 -33.79 23.91 4.32
N VAL A 652 -34.54 23.68 5.41
CA VAL A 652 -34.10 23.97 6.78
C VAL A 652 -32.87 23.12 7.16
N LEU A 653 -32.80 21.86 6.71
CA LEU A 653 -31.60 21.04 6.91
C LEU A 653 -30.38 21.65 6.21
N LEU A 654 -30.50 22.06 4.95
CA LEU A 654 -29.42 22.71 4.21
C LEU A 654 -28.97 24.02 4.88
N GLU A 655 -29.92 24.80 5.40
CA GLU A 655 -29.63 26.03 6.14
C GLU A 655 -28.82 25.77 7.41
N GLN A 656 -29.20 24.74 8.18
CA GLN A 656 -28.51 24.36 9.41
C GLN A 656 -27.13 23.73 9.12
N CYS A 657 -27.02 22.93 8.06
CA CYS A 657 -25.76 22.39 7.59
C CYS A 657 -24.79 23.49 7.11
N TYR A 658 -25.29 24.52 6.44
CA TYR A 658 -24.48 25.66 6.01
C TYR A 658 -24.08 26.54 7.20
N GLY A 659 -25.04 26.91 8.05
CA GLY A 659 -24.79 27.76 9.22
C GLY A 659 -23.88 27.13 10.27
N SER A 660 -23.79 25.80 10.33
CA SER A 660 -22.84 25.06 11.18
C SER A 660 -21.48 24.79 10.51
N GLY A 661 -21.28 25.22 9.27
CA GLY A 661 -20.06 24.94 8.49
C GLY A 661 -19.91 23.49 8.03
N LEU A 662 -20.92 22.64 8.24
CA LEU A 662 -20.91 21.23 7.83
C LEU A 662 -20.94 21.06 6.31
N ILE A 663 -21.62 21.96 5.61
CA ILE A 663 -21.60 22.07 4.15
C ILE A 663 -21.06 23.45 3.79
N THR A 664 -19.94 23.47 3.07
CA THR A 664 -19.29 24.72 2.68
C THR A 664 -20.04 25.41 1.53
N MET A 665 -19.80 26.71 1.35
CA MET A 665 -20.33 27.51 0.22
C MET A 665 -19.99 26.87 -1.13
N TYR A 666 -18.80 26.29 -1.24
CA TYR A 666 -18.38 25.56 -2.43
C TYR A 666 -19.21 24.30 -2.68
N GLN A 667 -19.41 23.45 -1.66
CA GLN A 667 -20.23 22.24 -1.79
C GLN A 667 -21.70 22.59 -2.08
N MET A 668 -22.17 23.71 -1.56
CA MET A 668 -23.48 24.26 -1.89
C MET A 668 -23.54 24.67 -3.37
N THR A 669 -22.60 25.48 -3.85
CA THR A 669 -22.49 25.91 -5.25
C THR A 669 -22.43 24.74 -6.23
N LYS A 670 -21.61 23.72 -5.94
CA LYS A 670 -21.48 22.51 -6.77
C LYS A 670 -22.76 21.68 -6.75
N GLY A 671 -23.43 21.58 -5.61
CA GLY A 671 -24.73 20.90 -5.48
C GLY A 671 -25.80 21.55 -6.36
N PHE A 672 -25.94 22.88 -6.29
CA PHE A 672 -26.84 23.65 -7.15
C PHE A 672 -26.47 23.51 -8.63
N GLY A 673 -25.18 23.60 -8.99
CA GLY A 673 -24.72 23.41 -10.37
C GLY A 673 -25.13 22.05 -10.95
N ARG A 674 -25.02 20.98 -10.17
CA ARG A 674 -25.41 19.62 -10.61
C ARG A 674 -26.92 19.42 -10.75
N VAL A 675 -27.74 20.20 -10.05
CA VAL A 675 -29.19 20.23 -10.29
C VAL A 675 -29.48 20.95 -11.59
N ALA A 676 -28.79 22.06 -11.88
CA ALA A 676 -28.92 22.77 -13.14
C ALA A 676 -28.58 21.89 -14.36
N GLU A 677 -27.53 21.05 -14.26
CA GLU A 677 -27.15 20.09 -15.32
C GLU A 677 -28.20 18.99 -15.56
N SER A 678 -29.05 18.69 -14.58
CA SER A 678 -30.09 17.64 -14.67
C SER A 678 -31.51 18.21 -14.68
N LEU A 679 -31.63 19.52 -14.95
CA LEU A 679 -32.88 20.24 -14.89
C LEU A 679 -33.85 19.83 -16.01
N ASP A 680 -33.34 19.55 -17.21
CA ASP A 680 -34.15 19.12 -18.35
C ASP A 680 -34.77 17.74 -18.08
N ASP A 681 -34.01 16.81 -17.48
CA ASP A 681 -34.52 15.51 -17.05
C ASP A 681 -35.56 15.66 -15.94
N LEU A 682 -35.29 16.52 -14.94
CA LEU A 682 -36.21 16.80 -13.84
C LEU A 682 -37.52 17.45 -14.34
N ALA A 683 -37.46 18.24 -15.42
CA ALA A 683 -38.62 18.87 -16.02
C ALA A 683 -39.56 17.87 -16.72
N LEU A 684 -39.09 16.65 -17.04
CA LEU A 684 -39.93 15.56 -17.54
C LEU A 684 -40.91 15.07 -16.47
N ASP A 685 -40.46 15.04 -15.22
CA ASP A 685 -41.26 14.59 -14.08
C ASP A 685 -42.01 15.74 -13.39
N VAL A 686 -41.44 16.96 -13.40
CA VAL A 686 -41.99 18.15 -12.75
C VAL A 686 -42.02 19.32 -13.75
N PRO A 687 -43.17 19.61 -14.41
CA PRO A 687 -43.25 20.59 -15.50
C PRO A 687 -42.87 22.04 -15.14
N ASP A 688 -42.88 22.40 -13.86
CA ASP A 688 -42.48 23.71 -13.34
C ASP A 688 -41.10 23.71 -12.65
N ALA A 689 -40.31 22.64 -12.77
CA ALA A 689 -39.00 22.47 -12.14
C ALA A 689 -38.04 23.65 -12.40
N GLU A 690 -37.99 24.15 -13.63
CA GLU A 690 -37.12 25.27 -14.02
C GLU A 690 -37.48 26.57 -13.26
N LYS A 691 -38.78 26.85 -13.11
CA LYS A 691 -39.24 28.03 -12.35
C LYS A 691 -38.99 27.86 -10.86
N GLN A 692 -39.21 26.66 -10.32
CA GLN A 692 -38.95 26.36 -8.91
C GLN A 692 -37.46 26.44 -8.59
N PHE A 693 -36.59 25.88 -9.42
CA PHE A 693 -35.15 25.94 -9.24
C PHE A 693 -34.62 27.38 -9.30
N THR A 694 -35.10 28.19 -10.25
CA THR A 694 -34.77 29.63 -10.32
C THR A 694 -35.11 30.34 -9.02
N HIS A 695 -36.28 30.07 -8.43
CA HIS A 695 -36.68 30.65 -7.15
C HIS A 695 -35.73 30.26 -6.01
N TYR A 696 -35.32 28.99 -5.93
CA TYR A 696 -34.39 28.52 -4.91
C TYR A 696 -32.96 29.04 -5.10
N VAL A 697 -32.52 29.28 -6.33
CA VAL A 697 -31.22 29.92 -6.61
C VAL A 697 -31.21 31.35 -6.07
N GLU A 698 -32.26 32.13 -6.31
CA GLU A 698 -32.36 33.49 -5.78
C GLU A 698 -32.45 33.50 -4.25
N GLN A 699 -33.23 32.60 -3.65
CA GLN A 699 -33.24 32.43 -2.18
C GLN A 699 -31.87 32.03 -1.61
N ALA A 700 -31.12 31.18 -2.32
CA ALA A 700 -29.78 30.76 -1.89
C ALA A 700 -28.75 31.90 -2.01
N LYS A 701 -28.88 32.79 -3.01
CA LYS A 701 -28.09 34.02 -3.08
C LYS A 701 -28.40 34.97 -1.93
N ASP A 702 -29.69 35.18 -1.64
CA ASP A 702 -30.14 36.01 -0.52
C ASP A 702 -29.66 35.46 0.83
N ALA A 703 -29.61 34.14 0.97
CA ALA A 703 -29.09 33.44 2.16
C ALA A 703 -27.55 33.37 2.22
N GLY A 704 -26.84 33.89 1.21
CA GLY A 704 -25.37 33.88 1.14
C GLY A 704 -24.76 32.51 0.90
N TRP A 705 -25.52 31.55 0.37
CA TRP A 705 -25.07 30.19 0.05
C TRP A 705 -24.39 30.12 -1.32
N LEU A 706 -24.76 31.01 -2.22
CA LEU A 706 -24.26 31.12 -3.58
C LEU A 706 -23.68 32.51 -3.81
N ASP A 707 -22.65 32.60 -4.65
CA ASP A 707 -22.13 33.89 -5.09
C ASP A 707 -23.16 34.62 -5.97
N SER A 708 -23.21 35.94 -5.86
CA SER A 708 -24.03 36.80 -6.74
C SER A 708 -23.77 36.59 -8.24
N SER A 709 -22.57 36.14 -8.60
CA SER A 709 -22.14 35.77 -9.95
C SER A 709 -22.60 34.38 -10.40
N PHE A 710 -23.19 33.58 -9.50
CA PHE A 710 -23.73 32.26 -9.86
C PHE A 710 -24.85 32.43 -10.88
N SER A 711 -24.57 31.95 -12.08
CA SER A 711 -25.50 31.91 -13.21
C SER A 711 -25.54 30.48 -13.73
N PHE A 712 -26.76 30.01 -14.00
CA PHE A 712 -26.97 28.77 -14.72
C PHE A 712 -27.57 29.16 -16.07
N SER A 713 -26.75 29.10 -17.11
CA SER A 713 -27.18 29.30 -18.49
C SER A 713 -27.69 27.98 -19.06
N ARG A 714 -28.76 28.03 -19.87
CA ARG A 714 -29.03 26.97 -20.85
C ARG A 714 -27.89 26.87 -21.87
#